data_AF-A0A8R1U2T2-F1
#
_entry.id   AF-A0A8R1U2T2-F1
#
_cell.length_a   1.000
_cell.length_b   1.000
_cell.length_c   1.000
_cell.angle_alpha   90.00
_cell.angle_beta   90.00
_cell.angle_gamma   90.00
#
_symmetry.space_group_name_H-M   'P 1'
#
loop_
_entity.id
_entity.type
_entity.pdbx_description
1 polymer ?
#
loop_
_entity_poly.entity_id
_entity_poly.type
_entity_poly.pdbx_seq_one_letter_code
_entity_poly.pdbx_strand_id
1 'polypeptide(L)'
;MIRLIPAACGRTFSSSAAVPRLIRNNLEGSEVTYPIAGKKPKLVKDCRDAVSIIKSGSNVFVHGISATPTPLLEGLCEHAKANDLKKITLHHMHLEGPVPWLAPDVKGRIRSNSLFTGHNLRDAVNDGTADFSSIFLHEIPRLFRSGMIHLNAALITVSPPDSSGFCTLGTGADATRAAVTSADIIIAISNKNMPRTFGDTLIHESHIDFMIENDFPLHERKFGAKTSEAEKKIGELIANELVANGATLQMGIGAVPDAALNALGNHKNLGIHTEMFSDGILKLVECNAITNSGKTLYPGKMVVSFVYGSKKLYSFLHDNPFVFFGDVAWVNDPSIVKTLPKMTAINSAVEVDITGQVVSDSVGSRFLSGFGGQVDFIRGAAISVGGKPIIALPSSTKKGQSKIVPYLNQGAGVVTSRAHVHYVVTEYGIAQLWGKNMRQRAYELIRIAHPSQRENLEKAAFESFILHDSCSVLDRIRSNSLFTGHNLRDAVNDGTADFSSIFLHEIPLLFRSGMIHLNAALITVSLKEDIAGVSPPDSGGFCTLGTGADATRAAVTTADIIIAISNKNMPRTFGDTLIHESHIDFMIENDFPLHERKFGAKTSEAEKKIGELIANELVANGATLQMGIGAVPDAALNALGNHKSLGIHTEMFSDGILKLVECNAITNSEKTLYPGKMVVSFVYGSKKLYSFLHDNPFVFFGDVSWVNDPSIVKTLPKMTAINSAVEVDITGQVVSDSVGSRFLSGFGGQVDFIRGAAISVGSNVFAHGIAATPTPLLEGLCEHAKANDLKKITLHHMHLEGPVPWLAPDVKDRIRSNSLFTGHNLRNAVNDGTADFNSIFLQEIPRLFRSGMIHLNAALITVSPPDSRGFCTLGTSADTARAAVTLADVIIAISNKNMPRTFGDTLIHESHIDFMIENDFPLHERKFDAKTSEAEKKIGELIANELVANGATLQMGIGAVPDAALNALGNHKNLGIHTEMFSDGILKLVECNAITNSEKTLYPGKMVVSFVYGSKKLYSFLHDNPFVFFGDVAWVNDPSIVKTLPKMTAINSAVEVDITGQVVSDSVGSRFLSGFGGQVDFIRGSAISVDGLGKPIIALPSSTKKGQSKIVPYLNQGAGVVTSRAHVHYVVTEYGIAQLWGKNMRQRAYELIRIAHPSQRENLEKAAFERLKVMPSLD
;
A
#
# COMPACT_ATOMS: atom_id res chain seq x y z
N MET A 1 -36.12 31.43 -5.26
CA MET A 1 -36.10 30.86 -3.90
C MET A 1 -35.21 29.61 -3.91
N ILE A 2 -33.91 29.79 -3.70
CA ILE A 2 -33.00 28.65 -3.51
C ILE A 2 -33.18 28.25 -2.04
N ARG A 3 -33.89 27.15 -1.79
CA ARG A 3 -34.03 26.59 -0.45
C ARG A 3 -32.64 26.14 0.00
N LEU A 4 -32.01 26.93 0.86
CA LEU A 4 -31.01 26.45 1.82
C LEU A 4 -31.63 25.23 2.51
N ILE A 5 -31.13 24.04 2.18
CA ILE A 5 -31.36 22.86 3.01
C ILE A 5 -30.54 23.15 4.27
N PRO A 6 -31.17 23.40 5.43
CA PRO A 6 -30.44 23.57 6.67
C PRO A 6 -29.65 22.28 6.90
N ALA A 7 -28.44 22.40 7.41
CA ALA A 7 -27.69 21.30 8.00
C ALA A 7 -28.54 20.71 9.13
N ALA A 8 -29.46 19.82 8.77
CA ALA A 8 -30.25 19.07 9.70
C ALA A 8 -29.25 18.13 10.37
N CYS A 9 -28.87 18.50 11.59
CA CYS A 9 -28.27 17.65 12.60
C CYS A 9 -29.26 16.52 12.92
N GLY A 10 -29.48 15.63 11.95
CA GLY A 10 -30.36 14.48 12.04
C GLY A 10 -29.52 13.28 12.39
N ARG A 11 -29.60 12.84 13.66
CA ARG A 11 -29.03 11.55 14.08
C ARG A 11 -29.75 10.43 13.32
N THR A 12 -29.08 9.78 12.39
CA THR A 12 -29.58 8.59 11.71
C THR A 12 -29.49 7.39 12.65
N PHE A 13 -30.64 6.94 13.16
CA PHE A 13 -30.78 5.66 13.83
C PHE A 13 -31.19 4.60 12.82
N SER A 14 -30.23 3.82 12.30
CA SER A 14 -30.54 2.52 11.67
C SER A 14 -29.61 1.47 12.25
N SER A 15 -30.18 0.40 12.81
CA SER A 15 -29.45 -0.75 13.35
C SER A 15 -29.19 -1.85 12.31
N SER A 16 -29.70 -1.71 11.08
CA SER A 16 -29.74 -2.80 10.10
C SER A 16 -29.51 -2.27 8.69
N ALA A 17 -28.24 -2.15 8.29
CA ALA A 17 -27.85 -2.19 6.87
C ALA A 17 -27.74 -3.66 6.39
N ALA A 18 -28.62 -4.55 6.86
CA ALA A 18 -28.53 -6.00 6.65
C ALA A 18 -28.85 -6.47 5.20
N VAL A 19 -28.82 -5.58 4.21
CA VAL A 19 -29.22 -5.85 2.83
C VAL A 19 -28.06 -5.53 1.88
N PRO A 20 -27.47 -6.48 1.14
CA PRO A 20 -27.18 -7.89 1.44
C PRO A 20 -25.69 -8.04 1.79
N ARG A 21 -25.38 -8.54 2.99
CA ARG A 21 -24.00 -8.85 3.38
C ARG A 21 -23.50 -9.99 2.48
N LEU A 22 -22.66 -9.68 1.48
CA LEU A 22 -21.87 -10.46 0.48
C LEU A 22 -22.10 -11.97 0.22
N ILE A 23 -22.69 -12.71 1.15
CA ILE A 23 -23.06 -14.11 1.04
C ILE A 23 -24.46 -14.17 0.42
N ARG A 24 -24.52 -14.21 -0.91
CA ARG A 24 -25.73 -14.56 -1.66
C ARG A 24 -26.09 -16.04 -1.58
N ASN A 25 -25.37 -16.84 -0.80
CA ASN A 25 -25.84 -18.19 -0.51
C ASN A 25 -27.14 -18.05 0.27
N ASN A 26 -28.21 -18.66 -0.24
CA ASN A 26 -29.53 -18.71 0.38
C ASN A 26 -29.39 -19.13 1.84
N LEU A 27 -29.41 -18.17 2.76
CA LEU A 27 -29.74 -18.41 4.18
C LEU A 27 -31.23 -18.76 4.34
N GLU A 28 -31.96 -18.82 3.23
CA GLU A 28 -33.35 -19.28 3.16
C GLU A 28 -33.45 -20.66 3.82
N GLY A 29 -34.20 -20.72 4.93
CA GLY A 29 -34.36 -21.93 5.76
C GLY A 29 -33.26 -22.18 6.82
N SER A 30 -32.17 -21.42 6.83
CA SER A 30 -31.02 -21.61 7.75
C SER A 30 -30.81 -20.46 8.74
N GLU A 31 -31.60 -19.40 8.64
CA GLU A 31 -31.50 -18.23 9.51
C GLU A 31 -32.02 -18.54 10.93
N VAL A 32 -31.20 -18.34 11.95
CA VAL A 32 -31.50 -18.76 13.34
C VAL A 32 -32.13 -17.66 14.22
N THR A 33 -32.45 -16.50 13.66
CA THR A 33 -33.03 -15.36 14.40
C THR A 33 -34.56 -15.27 14.35
N TYR A 34 -35.25 -16.06 13.54
CA TYR A 34 -36.71 -16.12 13.59
C TYR A 34 -37.17 -17.28 14.48
N PRO A 35 -38.29 -17.16 15.21
CA PRO A 35 -38.82 -18.27 16.00
C PRO A 35 -39.45 -19.36 15.11
N ILE A 36 -38.99 -20.60 15.23
CA ILE A 36 -39.70 -21.79 14.70
C ILE A 36 -40.92 -22.08 15.58
N ALA A 37 -42.12 -22.05 14.99
CA ALA A 37 -43.37 -22.32 15.69
C ALA A 37 -43.40 -23.74 16.28
N GLY A 38 -43.70 -23.85 17.59
CA GLY A 38 -43.89 -25.13 18.28
C GLY A 38 -42.61 -25.91 18.64
N LYS A 39 -41.44 -25.53 18.12
CA LYS A 39 -40.15 -26.15 18.49
C LYS A 39 -39.59 -25.48 19.76
N LYS A 40 -39.11 -26.30 20.70
CA LYS A 40 -38.35 -25.89 21.89
C LYS A 40 -37.13 -26.80 22.05
N PRO A 41 -36.02 -26.32 22.64
CA PRO A 41 -34.87 -27.16 22.88
C PRO A 41 -35.21 -28.27 23.89
N LYS A 42 -34.62 -29.46 23.70
CA LYS A 42 -34.68 -30.52 24.70
C LYS A 42 -33.76 -30.16 25.86
N LEU A 43 -34.35 -29.83 27.00
CA LEU A 43 -33.62 -29.55 28.23
C LEU A 43 -33.05 -30.85 28.83
N VAL A 44 -31.76 -30.88 29.09
CA VAL A 44 -31.06 -32.02 29.71
C VAL A 44 -30.25 -31.57 30.93
N LYS A 45 -30.06 -32.47 31.90
CA LYS A 45 -29.36 -32.16 33.16
C LYS A 45 -27.87 -32.44 33.13
N ASP A 46 -27.42 -33.34 32.24
CA ASP A 46 -26.03 -33.79 32.14
C ASP A 46 -25.46 -33.45 30.75
N CYS A 47 -24.21 -32.99 30.70
CA CYS A 47 -23.52 -32.64 29.45
C CYS A 47 -23.36 -33.86 28.53
N ARG A 48 -23.18 -35.07 29.09
CA ARG A 48 -23.08 -36.33 28.34
C ARG A 48 -24.37 -36.64 27.59
N ASP A 49 -25.52 -36.35 28.18
CA ASP A 49 -26.82 -36.57 27.54
C ASP A 49 -27.04 -35.58 26.39
N ALA A 50 -26.56 -34.35 26.52
CA ALA A 50 -26.64 -33.32 25.48
C ALA A 50 -25.89 -33.72 24.21
N VAL A 51 -24.72 -34.35 24.36
CA VAL A 51 -23.84 -34.77 23.25
C VAL A 51 -24.07 -36.22 22.80
N SER A 52 -25.04 -36.92 23.39
CA SER A 52 -25.31 -38.35 23.14
C SER A 52 -25.66 -38.67 21.67
N ILE A 53 -26.14 -37.68 20.92
CA ILE A 53 -26.49 -37.79 19.50
C ILE A 53 -25.26 -37.77 18.57
N ILE A 54 -24.10 -37.33 19.06
CA ILE A 54 -22.85 -37.32 18.30
C ILE A 54 -22.35 -38.77 18.14
N LYS A 55 -21.93 -39.11 16.91
CA LYS A 55 -21.53 -40.46 16.51
C LYS A 55 -20.09 -40.48 16.01
N SER A 56 -19.55 -41.69 15.78
CA SER A 56 -18.29 -41.84 15.07
C SER A 56 -18.34 -41.17 13.70
N GLY A 57 -17.25 -40.50 13.30
CA GLY A 57 -17.15 -39.79 12.02
C GLY A 57 -17.74 -38.37 12.02
N SER A 58 -18.31 -37.90 13.14
CA SER A 58 -18.92 -36.56 13.19
C SER A 58 -17.89 -35.42 13.12
N ASN A 59 -18.20 -34.41 12.33
CA ASN A 59 -17.53 -33.10 12.36
C ASN A 59 -18.30 -32.18 13.30
N VAL A 60 -17.62 -31.66 14.32
CA VAL A 60 -18.25 -30.89 15.40
C VAL A 60 -17.57 -29.53 15.48
N PHE A 61 -18.34 -28.45 15.36
CA PHE A 61 -17.85 -27.11 15.64
C PHE A 61 -17.82 -26.84 17.14
N VAL A 62 -16.79 -26.14 17.62
CA VAL A 62 -16.66 -25.72 19.01
C VAL A 62 -16.49 -24.20 19.10
N HIS A 63 -17.37 -23.55 19.85
CA HIS A 63 -17.34 -22.11 20.11
C HIS A 63 -16.01 -21.69 20.76
N GLY A 64 -15.44 -20.58 20.30
CA GLY A 64 -14.07 -20.18 20.63
C GLY A 64 -13.90 -19.37 21.91
N ILE A 65 -12.65 -19.28 22.33
CA ILE A 65 -12.10 -18.31 23.29
C ILE A 65 -12.91 -18.33 24.60
N SER A 66 -13.50 -17.20 24.98
CA SER A 66 -14.17 -17.03 26.27
C SER A 66 -15.45 -17.85 26.41
N ALA A 67 -16.06 -18.19 25.27
CA ALA A 67 -17.27 -18.99 25.19
C ALA A 67 -17.01 -20.50 25.02
N THR A 68 -15.74 -20.95 25.09
CA THR A 68 -15.39 -22.36 24.95
C THR A 68 -16.22 -23.23 25.91
N PRO A 69 -17.10 -24.13 25.41
CA PRO A 69 -18.03 -24.88 26.24
C PRO A 69 -17.34 -26.09 26.89
N THR A 70 -16.39 -25.83 27.79
CA THR A 70 -15.57 -26.85 28.45
C THR A 70 -16.39 -28.02 29.03
N PRO A 71 -17.52 -27.80 29.73
CA PRO A 71 -18.34 -28.91 30.24
C PRO A 71 -18.89 -29.83 29.15
N LEU A 72 -19.28 -29.30 27.98
CA LEU A 72 -19.75 -30.13 26.86
C LEU A 72 -18.59 -30.92 26.23
N LEU A 73 -17.38 -30.37 26.21
CA LEU A 73 -16.19 -31.06 25.70
C LEU A 73 -15.77 -32.22 26.61
N GLU A 74 -15.88 -32.04 27.92
CA GLU A 74 -15.70 -33.11 28.91
C GLU A 74 -16.75 -34.22 28.71
N GLY A 75 -18.04 -33.83 28.64
CA GLY A 75 -19.13 -34.77 28.36
C GLY A 75 -18.96 -35.51 27.03
N LEU A 76 -18.43 -34.86 25.98
CA LEU A 76 -18.15 -35.48 24.69
C LEU A 76 -17.03 -36.52 24.80
N CYS A 77 -15.97 -36.21 25.55
CA CYS A 77 -14.88 -37.17 25.79
C CYS A 77 -15.37 -38.40 26.55
N GLU A 78 -16.21 -38.20 27.57
CA GLU A 78 -16.83 -39.31 28.31
C GLU A 78 -17.77 -40.14 27.44
N HIS A 79 -18.62 -39.49 26.66
CA HIS A 79 -19.51 -40.15 25.70
C HIS A 79 -18.74 -40.98 24.67
N ALA A 80 -17.66 -40.41 24.10
CA ALA A 80 -16.81 -41.09 23.14
C ALA A 80 -16.10 -42.31 23.74
N LYS A 81 -15.68 -42.24 25.01
CA LYS A 81 -15.11 -43.38 25.72
C LYS A 81 -16.14 -44.47 26.02
N ALA A 82 -17.28 -44.08 26.60
CA ALA A 82 -18.32 -45.01 27.02
C ALA A 82 -18.92 -45.80 25.85
N ASN A 83 -18.92 -45.24 24.64
CA ASN A 83 -19.55 -45.82 23.45
C ASN A 83 -18.55 -46.23 22.35
N ASP A 84 -17.26 -46.31 22.66
CA ASP A 84 -16.17 -46.60 21.72
C ASP A 84 -16.19 -45.76 20.41
N LEU A 85 -16.60 -44.48 20.47
CA LEU A 85 -16.69 -43.63 19.29
C LEU A 85 -15.29 -43.30 18.73
N LYS A 86 -15.21 -43.14 17.40
CA LYS A 86 -13.94 -42.93 16.67
C LYS A 86 -14.10 -41.93 15.54
N LYS A 87 -12.99 -41.31 15.12
CA LYS A 87 -12.93 -40.36 14.00
C LYS A 87 -13.86 -39.15 14.15
N ILE A 88 -14.03 -38.66 15.37
CA ILE A 88 -14.72 -37.39 15.60
C ILE A 88 -13.70 -36.26 15.37
N THR A 89 -14.08 -35.26 14.59
CA THR A 89 -13.21 -34.10 14.31
C THR A 89 -13.80 -32.84 14.93
N LEU A 90 -13.02 -32.16 15.78
CA LEU A 90 -13.40 -30.86 16.34
C LEU A 90 -12.86 -29.74 15.45
N HIS A 91 -13.74 -28.95 14.85
CA HIS A 91 -13.36 -27.74 14.10
C HIS A 91 -13.56 -26.52 14.97
N HIS A 92 -12.50 -25.74 15.14
CA HIS A 92 -12.55 -24.58 16.01
C HIS A 92 -11.47 -23.56 15.68
N MET A 93 -11.68 -22.34 16.15
CA MET A 93 -10.62 -21.34 16.26
C MET A 93 -9.92 -21.50 17.61
N HIS A 94 -9.33 -20.43 18.15
CA HIS A 94 -8.66 -20.47 19.44
C HIS A 94 -9.63 -20.98 20.53
N LEU A 95 -9.29 -22.05 21.25
CA LEU A 95 -10.05 -22.56 22.40
C LEU A 95 -9.35 -22.20 23.71
N GLU A 96 -10.12 -22.03 24.78
CA GLU A 96 -9.62 -21.89 26.15
C GLU A 96 -10.01 -23.09 27.02
N GLY A 97 -9.28 -23.25 28.13
CA GLY A 97 -9.51 -24.34 29.08
C GLY A 97 -8.80 -25.66 28.73
N PRO A 98 -9.09 -26.72 29.50
CA PRO A 98 -8.48 -28.03 29.30
C PRO A 98 -8.90 -28.67 27.97
N VAL A 99 -8.04 -29.55 27.47
CA VAL A 99 -8.19 -30.27 26.20
C VAL A 99 -8.32 -31.78 26.47
N PRO A 100 -9.42 -32.24 27.12
CA PRO A 100 -9.55 -33.61 27.64
C PRO A 100 -9.43 -34.69 26.56
N TRP A 101 -9.69 -34.37 25.29
CA TRP A 101 -9.55 -35.32 24.19
C TRP A 101 -8.10 -35.67 23.85
N LEU A 102 -7.10 -34.91 24.35
CA LEU A 102 -5.70 -35.28 24.21
C LEU A 102 -5.26 -36.36 25.22
N ALA A 103 -6.11 -36.72 26.18
CA ALA A 103 -5.81 -37.79 27.13
C ALA A 103 -5.55 -39.13 26.38
N PRO A 104 -4.64 -39.99 26.87
CA PRO A 104 -4.27 -41.23 26.17
C PRO A 104 -5.43 -42.15 25.79
N ASP A 105 -6.50 -42.17 26.60
CA ASP A 105 -7.72 -42.96 26.43
C ASP A 105 -8.75 -42.33 25.45
N VAL A 106 -8.55 -41.08 25.04
CA VAL A 106 -9.43 -40.34 24.11
C VAL A 106 -8.75 -39.93 22.81
N LYS A 107 -7.42 -39.71 22.79
CA LYS A 107 -6.70 -39.14 21.63
C LYS A 107 -6.78 -39.95 20.33
N GLY A 108 -7.13 -41.23 20.40
CA GLY A 108 -7.40 -42.09 19.22
C GLY A 108 -8.84 -42.00 18.70
N ARG A 109 -9.71 -41.24 19.38
CA ARG A 109 -11.17 -41.16 19.15
C ARG A 109 -11.58 -39.83 18.55
N ILE A 110 -11.04 -38.75 19.13
CA ILE A 110 -11.36 -37.37 18.81
C ILE A 110 -10.06 -36.67 18.39
N ARG A 111 -10.12 -35.90 17.29
CA ARG A 111 -8.98 -35.12 16.79
C ARG A 111 -9.40 -33.67 16.55
N SER A 112 -8.56 -32.74 16.98
CA SER A 112 -8.78 -31.30 16.72
C SER A 112 -8.26 -30.91 15.35
N ASN A 113 -9.02 -30.08 14.64
CA ASN A 113 -8.58 -29.31 13.48
C ASN A 113 -8.70 -27.81 13.81
N SER A 114 -7.56 -27.21 14.16
CA SER A 114 -7.47 -25.78 14.49
C SER A 114 -7.48 -24.95 13.22
N LEU A 115 -8.51 -24.14 13.02
CA LEU A 115 -8.57 -23.10 11.98
C LEU A 115 -7.84 -21.82 12.44
N PHE A 116 -7.58 -21.72 13.74
CA PHE A 116 -6.63 -20.82 14.39
C PHE A 116 -6.22 -21.46 15.72
N THR A 117 -4.94 -21.77 15.95
CA THR A 117 -4.53 -22.51 17.17
C THR A 117 -4.24 -21.59 18.36
N GLY A 118 -4.71 -21.99 19.54
CA GLY A 118 -4.38 -21.36 20.83
C GLY A 118 -3.20 -22.02 21.54
N HIS A 119 -2.87 -21.53 22.73
CA HIS A 119 -1.75 -22.04 23.53
C HIS A 119 -1.94 -23.51 23.97
N ASN A 120 -3.16 -23.89 24.38
CA ASN A 120 -3.51 -25.22 24.90
C ASN A 120 -3.40 -26.35 23.85
N LEU A 121 -3.56 -26.06 22.56
CA LEU A 121 -3.43 -27.03 21.47
C LEU A 121 -2.14 -26.89 20.67
N ARG A 122 -1.33 -25.87 20.95
CA ARG A 122 -0.10 -25.58 20.20
C ARG A 122 0.86 -26.76 20.18
N ASP A 123 1.08 -27.40 21.33
CA ASP A 123 2.01 -28.53 21.40
C ASP A 123 1.44 -29.73 20.63
N ALA A 124 0.15 -30.03 20.77
CA ALA A 124 -0.53 -31.10 20.02
C ALA A 124 -0.52 -30.89 18.50
N VAL A 125 -0.63 -29.64 18.03
CA VAL A 125 -0.50 -29.33 16.59
C VAL A 125 0.93 -29.61 16.11
N ASN A 126 1.93 -29.27 16.91
CA ASN A 126 3.34 -29.41 16.52
C ASN A 126 3.93 -30.80 16.75
N ASP A 127 3.30 -31.64 17.58
CA ASP A 127 3.66 -33.05 17.78
C ASP A 127 2.85 -34.02 16.90
N GLY A 128 1.90 -33.49 16.12
CA GLY A 128 1.08 -34.27 15.18
C GLY A 128 -0.17 -34.92 15.79
N THR A 129 -0.46 -34.69 17.09
CA THR A 129 -1.68 -35.19 17.76
C THR A 129 -2.94 -34.41 17.36
N ALA A 130 -2.79 -33.16 16.91
CA ALA A 130 -3.87 -32.33 16.38
C ALA A 130 -3.50 -31.79 14.97
N ASP A 131 -4.52 -31.37 14.23
CA ASP A 131 -4.37 -30.75 12.91
C ASP A 131 -4.49 -29.23 12.97
N PHE A 132 -3.90 -28.59 11.96
CA PHE A 132 -3.97 -27.16 11.74
C PHE A 132 -4.31 -26.87 10.28
N SER A 133 -5.26 -25.96 10.06
CA SER A 133 -5.65 -25.48 8.75
C SER A 133 -5.28 -24.02 8.59
N SER A 134 -4.58 -23.70 7.51
CA SER A 134 -4.17 -22.33 7.22
C SER A 134 -5.18 -21.67 6.29
N ILE A 135 -5.90 -20.69 6.81
CA ILE A 135 -6.98 -19.98 6.12
C ILE A 135 -7.10 -18.56 6.67
N PHE A 136 -7.55 -17.62 5.84
CA PHE A 136 -7.91 -16.28 6.31
C PHE A 136 -9.13 -16.34 7.22
N LEU A 137 -9.14 -15.53 8.27
CA LEU A 137 -10.21 -15.62 9.25
C LEU A 137 -11.59 -15.34 8.66
N HIS A 138 -11.70 -14.34 7.76
CA HIS A 138 -12.95 -14.02 7.08
C HIS A 138 -13.46 -15.13 6.14
N GLU A 139 -12.61 -16.11 5.78
CA GLU A 139 -13.00 -17.24 4.91
C GLU A 139 -13.46 -18.48 5.68
N ILE A 140 -13.15 -18.59 6.97
CA ILE A 140 -13.60 -19.72 7.79
C ILE A 140 -15.13 -19.92 7.70
N PRO A 141 -15.96 -18.86 7.83
CA PRO A 141 -17.41 -18.99 7.66
C PRO A 141 -17.83 -19.65 6.34
N ARG A 142 -17.07 -19.43 5.25
CA ARG A 142 -17.36 -20.01 3.94
C ARG A 142 -17.12 -21.51 3.91
N LEU A 143 -16.20 -22.05 4.70
CA LEU A 143 -15.99 -23.50 4.81
C LEU A 143 -17.27 -24.22 5.25
N PHE A 144 -17.96 -23.65 6.24
CA PHE A 144 -19.20 -24.22 6.77
C PHE A 144 -20.38 -23.99 5.83
N ARG A 145 -20.56 -22.75 5.38
CA ARG A 145 -21.70 -22.35 4.50
C ARG A 145 -21.70 -23.00 3.13
N SER A 146 -20.54 -23.40 2.62
CA SER A 146 -20.41 -24.12 1.35
C SER A 146 -20.51 -25.63 1.50
N GLY A 147 -20.52 -26.15 2.73
CA GLY A 147 -20.44 -27.58 3.00
C GLY A 147 -19.05 -28.19 2.74
N MET A 148 -18.03 -27.38 2.43
CA MET A 148 -16.63 -27.86 2.34
C MET A 148 -16.21 -28.55 3.64
N ILE A 149 -16.65 -27.99 4.77
CA ILE A 149 -16.71 -28.70 6.06
C ILE A 149 -18.18 -28.75 6.45
N HIS A 150 -18.83 -29.87 6.18
CA HIS A 150 -20.16 -30.15 6.70
C HIS A 150 -20.08 -30.42 8.21
N LEU A 151 -20.90 -29.72 8.99
CA LEU A 151 -20.93 -29.80 10.46
C LEU A 151 -22.14 -30.62 10.90
N ASN A 152 -21.92 -31.73 11.60
CA ASN A 152 -22.99 -32.53 12.18
C ASN A 152 -23.52 -31.94 13.49
N ALA A 153 -22.68 -31.24 14.23
CA ALA A 153 -23.08 -30.56 15.45
C ALA A 153 -22.28 -29.28 15.67
N ALA A 154 -22.88 -28.30 16.36
CA ALA A 154 -22.20 -27.15 16.92
C ALA A 154 -22.38 -27.13 18.44
N LEU A 155 -21.27 -27.10 19.18
CA LEU A 155 -21.23 -26.95 20.63
C LEU A 155 -20.99 -25.47 20.96
N ILE A 156 -21.97 -24.82 21.57
CA ILE A 156 -21.93 -23.38 21.84
C ILE A 156 -22.26 -23.05 23.29
N THR A 157 -21.81 -21.88 23.75
CA THR A 157 -22.28 -21.27 25.01
C THR A 157 -23.05 -20.02 24.67
N VAL A 158 -24.25 -19.86 25.22
CA VAL A 158 -25.15 -18.73 24.96
C VAL A 158 -25.60 -18.07 26.25
N SER A 159 -26.04 -16.81 26.16
CA SER A 159 -26.80 -16.16 27.24
C SER A 159 -28.11 -16.90 27.48
N PRO A 160 -28.70 -16.82 28.68
CA PRO A 160 -30.05 -17.31 28.89
C PRO A 160 -31.04 -16.65 27.91
N PRO A 161 -32.10 -17.37 27.50
CA PRO A 161 -33.15 -16.77 26.69
C PRO A 161 -33.83 -15.63 27.45
N ASP A 162 -34.14 -14.54 26.75
CA ASP A 162 -35.02 -13.50 27.31
C ASP A 162 -36.49 -13.94 27.34
N SER A 163 -37.37 -13.02 27.74
CA SER A 163 -38.81 -13.22 27.74
C SER A 163 -39.41 -13.55 26.36
N SER A 164 -38.68 -13.31 25.27
CA SER A 164 -39.08 -13.60 23.90
C SER A 164 -38.35 -14.82 23.32
N GLY A 165 -37.57 -15.56 24.12
CA GLY A 165 -36.84 -16.76 23.69
C GLY A 165 -35.52 -16.48 22.97
N PHE A 166 -35.02 -15.25 22.96
CA PHE A 166 -33.75 -14.91 22.30
C PHE A 166 -32.56 -15.10 23.24
N CYS A 167 -31.62 -15.92 22.80
CA CYS A 167 -30.28 -16.03 23.35
C CYS A 167 -29.30 -15.22 22.48
N THR A 168 -28.07 -15.07 22.97
CA THR A 168 -26.96 -14.53 22.19
C THR A 168 -25.73 -15.43 22.32
N LEU A 169 -24.91 -15.50 21.27
CA LEU A 169 -23.56 -16.09 21.30
C LEU A 169 -22.58 -15.29 22.20
N GLY A 170 -23.06 -14.21 22.80
CA GLY A 170 -22.38 -13.37 23.77
C GLY A 170 -21.06 -12.79 23.25
N THR A 171 -19.94 -13.35 23.67
CA THR A 171 -18.61 -12.77 23.46
C THR A 171 -18.06 -12.92 22.05
N GLY A 172 -18.70 -13.67 21.15
CA GLY A 172 -18.25 -13.78 19.77
C GLY A 172 -19.32 -14.28 18.81
N ALA A 173 -19.55 -13.51 17.75
CA ALA A 173 -20.25 -14.00 16.56
C ALA A 173 -19.28 -14.81 15.69
N ASP A 174 -18.10 -14.24 15.44
CA ASP A 174 -16.97 -14.83 14.72
C ASP A 174 -17.38 -15.78 13.57
N ALA A 175 -16.82 -17.00 13.52
CA ALA A 175 -17.28 -18.06 12.64
C ALA A 175 -18.39 -18.92 13.27
N THR A 176 -18.69 -18.73 14.56
CA THR A 176 -19.77 -19.40 15.29
C THR A 176 -21.12 -19.07 14.66
N ARG A 177 -21.30 -17.84 14.18
CA ARG A 177 -22.48 -17.43 13.43
C ARG A 177 -22.71 -18.33 12.21
N ALA A 178 -21.65 -18.63 11.46
CA ALA A 178 -21.75 -19.54 10.33
C ALA A 178 -22.01 -20.98 10.77
N ALA A 179 -21.34 -21.43 11.84
CA ALA A 179 -21.52 -22.76 12.37
C ALA A 179 -22.97 -23.04 12.80
N VAL A 180 -23.61 -22.13 13.55
CA VAL A 180 -25.01 -22.32 13.98
C VAL A 180 -26.02 -22.25 12.83
N THR A 181 -25.69 -21.56 11.74
CA THR A 181 -26.54 -21.54 10.53
C THR A 181 -26.26 -22.70 9.58
N SER A 182 -25.30 -23.60 9.88
CA SER A 182 -24.89 -24.66 8.95
C SER A 182 -24.76 -26.04 9.58
N ALA A 183 -24.78 -26.14 10.92
CA ALA A 183 -24.76 -27.42 11.61
C ALA A 183 -26.13 -28.09 11.62
N ASP A 184 -26.16 -29.42 11.48
CA ASP A 184 -27.41 -30.20 11.55
C ASP A 184 -28.07 -30.13 12.94
N ILE A 185 -27.24 -30.04 13.99
CA ILE A 185 -27.65 -30.08 15.39
C ILE A 185 -26.94 -28.98 16.17
N ILE A 186 -27.68 -28.19 16.96
CA ILE A 186 -27.13 -27.17 17.85
C ILE A 186 -27.30 -27.63 19.30
N ILE A 187 -26.18 -27.76 20.01
CA ILE A 187 -26.12 -28.12 21.44
C ILE A 187 -25.55 -26.93 22.20
N ALA A 188 -26.36 -26.34 23.08
CA ALA A 188 -26.02 -25.09 23.76
C ALA A 188 -25.95 -25.25 25.28
N ILE A 189 -24.92 -24.65 25.89
CA ILE A 189 -24.96 -24.29 27.31
C ILE A 189 -25.64 -22.92 27.44
N SER A 190 -26.73 -22.84 28.20
CA SER A 190 -27.29 -21.59 28.71
C SER A 190 -26.52 -21.20 29.98
N ASN A 191 -25.80 -20.08 29.94
CA ASN A 191 -24.90 -19.63 31.00
C ASN A 191 -25.19 -18.18 31.38
N LYS A 192 -25.60 -17.92 32.63
CA LYS A 192 -25.92 -16.55 33.10
C LYS A 192 -24.74 -15.58 33.09
N ASN A 193 -23.51 -16.10 33.07
CA ASN A 193 -22.31 -15.27 32.98
C ASN A 193 -22.04 -14.80 31.55
N MET A 194 -22.73 -15.36 30.55
CA MET A 194 -22.61 -14.94 29.14
C MET A 194 -23.32 -13.61 28.92
N PRO A 195 -22.61 -12.54 28.50
CA PRO A 195 -23.23 -11.24 28.26
C PRO A 195 -24.19 -11.33 27.09
N ARG A 196 -25.30 -10.59 27.17
CA ARG A 196 -26.24 -10.43 26.06
C ARG A 196 -25.72 -9.33 25.14
N THR A 197 -25.37 -9.68 23.91
CA THR A 197 -24.75 -8.75 22.95
C THR A 197 -25.64 -8.51 21.73
N PHE A 198 -25.39 -7.41 21.02
CA PHE A 198 -26.15 -7.04 19.82
C PHE A 198 -25.41 -7.35 18.52
N GLY A 199 -26.18 -7.53 17.45
CA GLY A 199 -25.68 -7.79 16.11
C GLY A 199 -25.90 -9.24 15.72
N ASP A 200 -24.90 -9.86 15.12
CA ASP A 200 -24.99 -11.19 14.52
C ASP A 200 -24.86 -12.34 15.55
N THR A 201 -24.87 -12.01 16.84
CA THR A 201 -24.85 -12.99 17.93
C THR A 201 -26.21 -13.55 18.28
N LEU A 202 -27.31 -12.96 17.79
CA LEU A 202 -28.67 -13.41 18.13
C LEU A 202 -28.99 -14.80 17.58
N ILE A 203 -29.60 -15.63 18.43
CA ILE A 203 -30.18 -16.94 18.09
C ILE A 203 -31.44 -17.15 18.93
N HIS A 204 -32.53 -17.56 18.31
CA HIS A 204 -33.76 -17.90 19.02
C HIS A 204 -33.70 -19.35 19.53
N GLU A 205 -34.17 -19.59 20.77
CA GLU A 205 -34.05 -20.88 21.45
C GLU A 205 -34.64 -22.06 20.67
N SER A 206 -35.67 -21.81 19.86
CA SER A 206 -36.31 -22.87 19.07
C SER A 206 -35.42 -23.43 17.95
N HIS A 207 -34.31 -22.78 17.60
CA HIS A 207 -33.29 -23.37 16.71
C HIS A 207 -32.32 -24.30 17.44
N ILE A 208 -32.21 -24.20 18.77
CA ILE A 208 -31.36 -25.07 19.58
C ILE A 208 -32.06 -26.43 19.78
N ASP A 209 -31.33 -27.53 19.58
CA ASP A 209 -31.90 -28.88 19.69
C ASP A 209 -31.77 -29.44 21.11
N PHE A 210 -30.60 -29.24 21.73
CA PHE A 210 -30.34 -29.63 23.13
C PHE A 210 -29.80 -28.43 23.89
N MET A 211 -30.35 -28.18 25.07
CA MET A 211 -29.89 -27.10 25.93
C MET A 211 -29.67 -27.61 27.35
N ILE A 212 -28.57 -27.16 27.95
CA ILE A 212 -28.22 -27.41 29.34
C ILE A 212 -27.97 -26.10 30.07
N GLU A 213 -28.51 -25.96 31.27
CA GLU A 213 -28.19 -24.83 32.14
C GLU A 213 -26.88 -25.14 32.89
N ASN A 214 -25.85 -24.32 32.64
CA ASN A 214 -24.57 -24.46 33.33
C ASN A 214 -23.85 -23.10 33.40
N ASP A 215 -23.75 -22.56 34.60
CA ASP A 215 -23.16 -21.25 34.88
C ASP A 215 -21.64 -21.30 35.15
N PHE A 216 -20.90 -22.15 34.44
CA PHE A 216 -19.44 -22.19 34.59
C PHE A 216 -18.84 -20.79 34.32
N PRO A 217 -17.78 -20.38 35.04
CA PRO A 217 -17.13 -19.10 34.76
C PRO A 217 -16.62 -19.07 33.32
N LEU A 218 -16.96 -18.01 32.57
CA LEU A 218 -16.38 -17.79 31.25
C LEU A 218 -14.86 -17.67 31.34
N HIS A 219 -14.15 -18.10 30.28
CA HIS A 219 -12.70 -18.02 30.27
C HIS A 219 -12.24 -16.56 30.13
N GLU A 220 -11.49 -16.09 31.12
CA GLU A 220 -10.93 -14.75 31.15
C GLU A 220 -9.48 -14.71 30.65
N ARG A 221 -9.09 -13.59 30.02
CA ARG A 221 -7.69 -13.34 29.66
C ARG A 221 -6.88 -13.08 30.93
N LYS A 222 -5.74 -13.77 31.09
CA LYS A 222 -4.79 -13.50 32.18
C LYS A 222 -3.95 -12.25 31.86
N PHE A 223 -4.20 -11.16 32.59
CA PHE A 223 -3.37 -9.96 32.60
C PHE A 223 -2.24 -10.15 33.61
N GLY A 224 -0.98 -9.96 33.22
CA GLY A 224 0.13 -10.12 34.17
C GLY A 224 1.51 -9.74 33.65
N ALA A 225 1.73 -9.76 32.33
CA ALA A 225 2.97 -9.24 31.78
C ALA A 225 2.97 -7.71 31.86
N LYS A 226 3.88 -7.13 32.66
CA LYS A 226 4.16 -5.70 32.59
C LYS A 226 4.66 -5.37 31.18
N THR A 227 4.06 -4.34 30.56
CA THR A 227 4.55 -3.75 29.32
C THR A 227 5.99 -3.30 29.52
N SER A 228 6.89 -3.82 28.71
CA SER A 228 8.30 -3.42 28.72
C SER A 228 8.48 -2.00 28.21
N GLU A 229 9.62 -1.37 28.52
CA GLU A 229 9.94 -0.03 28.02
C GLU A 229 10.02 0.02 26.49
N ALA A 230 10.49 -1.06 25.84
CA ALA A 230 10.48 -1.15 24.39
C ALA A 230 9.05 -1.13 23.82
N GLU A 231 8.13 -1.90 24.42
CA GLU A 231 6.73 -1.95 24.00
C GLU A 231 6.02 -0.61 24.24
N LYS A 232 6.31 0.09 25.35
CA LYS A 232 5.80 1.45 25.60
C LYS A 232 6.25 2.43 24.52
N LYS A 233 7.55 2.47 24.20
CA LYS A 233 8.10 3.31 23.14
C LYS A 233 7.45 3.03 21.78
N ILE A 234 7.24 1.76 21.44
CA ILE A 234 6.52 1.37 20.23
C ILE A 234 5.09 1.92 20.24
N GLY A 235 4.38 1.78 21.37
CA GLY A 235 3.03 2.31 21.54
C GLY A 235 2.96 3.83 21.38
N GLU A 236 3.93 4.56 21.96
CA GLU A 236 4.06 6.01 21.84
C GLU A 236 4.36 6.44 20.41
N LEU A 237 5.29 5.78 19.71
CA LEU A 237 5.59 6.05 18.30
C LEU A 237 4.36 5.83 17.41
N ILE A 238 3.60 4.75 17.63
CA ILE A 238 2.39 4.48 16.86
C ILE A 238 1.32 5.54 17.13
N ALA A 239 1.07 5.86 18.41
CA ALA A 239 0.07 6.85 18.78
C ALA A 239 0.42 8.23 18.24
N ASN A 240 1.64 8.72 18.49
CA ASN A 240 2.00 10.10 18.20
C ASN A 240 2.26 10.35 16.71
N GLU A 241 2.84 9.39 15.98
CA GLU A 241 3.27 9.60 14.59
C GLU A 241 2.32 8.97 13.56
N LEU A 242 1.62 7.90 13.93
CA LEU A 242 0.85 7.10 12.99
C LEU A 242 -0.67 7.21 13.19
N VAL A 243 -1.19 7.38 14.40
CA VAL A 243 -2.64 7.48 14.60
C VAL A 243 -3.10 8.94 14.51
N ALA A 244 -3.98 9.23 13.55
CA ALA A 244 -4.60 10.55 13.44
C ALA A 244 -5.88 10.65 14.29
N ASN A 245 -6.26 11.86 14.70
CA ASN A 245 -7.61 12.12 15.21
C ASN A 245 -8.66 11.73 14.16
N GLY A 246 -9.74 11.10 14.62
CA GLY A 246 -10.78 10.54 13.76
C GLY A 246 -10.42 9.22 13.08
N ALA A 247 -9.26 8.61 13.37
CA ALA A 247 -8.88 7.32 12.80
C ALA A 247 -9.82 6.18 13.25
N THR A 248 -10.08 5.23 12.35
CA THR A 248 -10.73 3.97 12.70
C THR A 248 -9.67 2.92 12.96
N LEU A 249 -9.69 2.29 14.13
CA LEU A 249 -8.62 1.40 14.58
C LEU A 249 -9.03 -0.07 14.48
N GLN A 250 -8.10 -0.87 13.97
CA GLN A 250 -7.99 -2.29 14.24
C GLN A 250 -6.70 -2.55 15.00
N MET A 251 -6.77 -3.45 15.98
CA MET A 251 -5.63 -3.86 16.76
C MET A 251 -5.78 -5.30 17.24
N GLY A 252 -4.65 -6.02 17.28
CA GLY A 252 -4.60 -7.33 17.94
C GLY A 252 -4.62 -7.21 19.47
N ILE A 253 -4.45 -8.35 20.15
CA ILE A 253 -4.14 -8.39 21.58
C ILE A 253 -2.66 -8.64 21.82
N GLY A 254 -2.15 -8.15 22.95
CA GLY A 254 -0.78 -8.35 23.37
C GLY A 254 -0.15 -7.05 23.85
N ALA A 255 1.09 -7.13 24.31
CA ALA A 255 1.74 -6.02 24.98
C ALA A 255 1.95 -4.79 24.09
N VAL A 256 2.20 -4.97 22.78
CA VAL A 256 2.35 -3.85 21.83
C VAL A 256 1.01 -3.18 21.52
N PRO A 257 -0.07 -3.89 21.12
CA PRO A 257 -1.40 -3.28 21.00
C PRO A 257 -1.88 -2.60 22.29
N ASP A 258 -1.69 -3.25 23.45
CA ASP A 258 -2.05 -2.67 24.75
C ASP A 258 -1.22 -1.40 25.04
N ALA A 259 0.05 -1.35 24.64
CA ALA A 259 0.89 -0.14 24.77
C ALA A 259 0.41 1.01 23.86
N ALA A 260 0.09 0.71 22.59
CA ALA A 260 -0.46 1.70 21.67
C ALA A 260 -1.78 2.27 22.21
N LEU A 261 -2.71 1.42 22.66
CA LEU A 261 -3.94 1.85 23.32
C LEU A 261 -3.71 2.80 24.49
N ASN A 262 -2.75 2.48 25.35
CA ASN A 262 -2.45 3.31 26.52
C ASN A 262 -1.90 4.69 26.13
N ALA A 263 -1.20 4.81 25.00
CA ALA A 263 -0.66 6.07 24.50
C ALA A 263 -1.72 6.93 23.76
N LEU A 264 -2.88 6.36 23.41
CA LEU A 264 -3.94 7.07 22.66
C LEU A 264 -4.85 7.96 23.50
N GLY A 265 -4.60 8.13 24.81
CA GLY A 265 -5.52 8.83 25.72
C GLY A 265 -5.84 10.29 25.35
N ASN A 266 -4.95 10.97 24.63
CA ASN A 266 -5.14 12.36 24.20
C ASN A 266 -5.79 12.50 22.80
N HIS A 267 -6.03 11.38 22.11
CA HIS A 267 -6.65 11.37 20.79
C HIS A 267 -8.16 11.58 20.91
N LYS A 268 -8.77 12.10 19.85
CA LYS A 268 -10.20 12.45 19.81
C LYS A 268 -10.90 11.78 18.65
N ASN A 269 -12.16 11.44 18.88
CA ASN A 269 -13.09 10.92 17.87
C ASN A 269 -12.64 9.63 17.18
N LEU A 270 -11.85 8.80 17.86
CA LEU A 270 -11.42 7.51 17.34
C LEU A 270 -12.63 6.60 17.12
N GLY A 271 -12.55 5.77 16.08
CA GLY A 271 -13.50 4.70 15.79
C GLY A 271 -12.88 3.33 15.98
N ILE A 272 -13.71 2.32 16.23
CA ILE A 272 -13.31 0.91 16.33
C ILE A 272 -14.07 0.10 15.28
N HIS A 273 -13.31 -0.59 14.43
CA HIS A 273 -13.78 -1.65 13.55
C HIS A 273 -12.67 -2.69 13.48
N THR A 274 -12.81 -3.75 14.27
CA THR A 274 -11.72 -4.70 14.50
C THR A 274 -12.25 -6.12 14.46
N GLU A 275 -11.39 -7.07 14.14
CA GLU A 275 -11.67 -8.49 14.37
C GLU A 275 -12.05 -8.73 15.82
N MET A 276 -11.19 -8.25 16.73
CA MET A 276 -11.31 -8.49 18.15
C MET A 276 -10.72 -7.37 18.99
N PHE A 277 -11.17 -7.24 20.24
CA PHE A 277 -10.53 -6.39 21.25
C PHE A 277 -10.57 -7.00 22.65
N SER A 278 -9.78 -6.40 23.54
CA SER A 278 -9.67 -6.74 24.96
C SER A 278 -9.87 -5.49 25.82
N ASP A 279 -9.66 -5.59 27.13
CA ASP A 279 -9.94 -4.55 28.12
C ASP A 279 -9.28 -3.19 27.87
N GLY A 280 -8.17 -3.14 27.12
CA GLY A 280 -7.41 -1.91 26.87
C GLY A 280 -8.21 -0.80 26.19
N ILE A 281 -9.31 -1.12 25.48
CA ILE A 281 -10.18 -0.11 24.88
C ILE A 281 -11.05 0.63 25.91
N LEU A 282 -11.32 0.03 27.07
CA LEU A 282 -12.32 0.53 28.02
C LEU A 282 -11.95 1.92 28.54
N LYS A 283 -10.66 2.14 28.85
CA LYS A 283 -10.17 3.43 29.31
C LYS A 283 -10.35 4.54 28.26
N LEU A 284 -10.16 4.21 26.99
CA LEU A 284 -10.33 5.17 25.88
C LEU A 284 -11.80 5.49 25.61
N VAL A 285 -12.72 4.56 25.88
CA VAL A 285 -14.16 4.82 25.91
C VAL A 285 -14.51 5.72 27.10
N GLU A 286 -14.03 5.38 28.30
CA GLU A 286 -14.27 6.15 29.54
C GLU A 286 -13.81 7.61 29.41
N CYS A 287 -12.70 7.89 28.72
CA CYS A 287 -12.20 9.24 28.49
C CYS A 287 -12.70 9.91 27.18
N ASN A 288 -13.67 9.31 26.47
CA ASN A 288 -14.21 9.78 25.20
C ASN A 288 -13.19 9.96 24.06
N ALA A 289 -12.04 9.29 24.13
CA ALA A 289 -11.13 9.21 22.99
C ALA A 289 -11.77 8.38 21.85
N ILE A 290 -12.47 7.29 22.19
CA ILE A 290 -13.28 6.48 21.27
C ILE A 290 -14.74 6.93 21.32
N THR A 291 -15.23 7.51 20.23
CA THR A 291 -16.64 7.92 20.07
C THR A 291 -17.31 7.29 18.86
N ASN A 292 -16.53 6.79 17.89
CA ASN A 292 -16.99 6.27 16.60
C ASN A 292 -17.75 7.29 15.74
N SER A 293 -17.68 8.59 16.04
CA SER A 293 -18.44 9.62 15.33
C SER A 293 -18.01 9.83 13.88
N GLY A 294 -16.73 9.60 13.56
CA GLY A 294 -16.17 9.74 12.22
C GLY A 294 -16.30 8.50 11.32
N LYS A 295 -16.86 7.38 11.82
CA LYS A 295 -17.01 6.15 11.03
C LYS A 295 -18.12 6.29 9.99
N THR A 296 -17.87 5.78 8.79
CA THR A 296 -18.84 5.70 7.68
C THR A 296 -19.82 4.53 7.83
N LEU A 297 -19.40 3.46 8.51
CA LEU A 297 -20.23 2.30 8.81
C LEU A 297 -20.48 2.21 10.32
N TYR A 298 -21.74 2.12 10.73
CA TYR A 298 -22.15 2.12 12.14
C TYR A 298 -21.56 3.32 12.94
N PRO A 299 -21.82 4.57 12.52
CA PRO A 299 -21.39 5.75 13.27
C PRO A 299 -21.92 5.71 14.71
N GLY A 300 -21.08 6.12 15.65
CA GLY A 300 -21.41 6.09 17.07
C GLY A 300 -21.39 4.69 17.70
N LYS A 301 -20.95 3.65 16.99
CA LYS A 301 -20.81 2.28 17.54
C LYS A 301 -19.46 1.66 17.24
N MET A 302 -18.94 0.89 18.19
CA MET A 302 -17.82 -0.02 17.96
C MET A 302 -18.30 -1.24 17.18
N VAL A 303 -17.52 -1.69 16.19
CA VAL A 303 -17.79 -2.92 15.45
C VAL A 303 -16.68 -3.92 15.77
N VAL A 304 -17.08 -5.14 16.15
CA VAL A 304 -16.18 -6.23 16.52
C VAL A 304 -16.73 -7.57 16.05
N SER A 305 -15.91 -8.62 15.93
CA SER A 305 -16.40 -9.98 15.66
C SER A 305 -16.42 -10.88 16.90
N PHE A 306 -15.40 -10.76 17.75
CA PHE A 306 -15.33 -11.43 19.06
C PHE A 306 -14.46 -10.68 20.08
N VAL A 307 -14.57 -11.01 21.36
CA VAL A 307 -13.78 -10.39 22.44
C VAL A 307 -13.11 -11.43 23.34
N TYR A 308 -11.99 -11.01 23.94
CA TYR A 308 -11.31 -11.81 24.97
C TYR A 308 -10.70 -10.91 26.04
N GLY A 309 -11.17 -11.02 27.28
CA GLY A 309 -10.84 -10.06 28.32
C GLY A 309 -11.21 -10.52 29.71
N SER A 310 -11.33 -9.56 30.63
CA SER A 310 -11.80 -9.82 32.00
C SER A 310 -13.34 -9.79 32.10
N LYS A 311 -13.86 -10.18 33.26
CA LYS A 311 -15.26 -9.93 33.64
C LYS A 311 -15.70 -8.48 33.49
N LYS A 312 -14.81 -7.49 33.71
CA LYS A 312 -15.15 -6.06 33.50
C LYS A 312 -15.55 -5.82 32.04
N LEU A 313 -14.82 -6.40 31.10
CA LEU A 313 -15.14 -6.33 29.68
C LEU A 313 -16.50 -7.00 29.39
N TYR A 314 -16.77 -8.18 29.93
CA TYR A 314 -18.04 -8.87 29.71
C TYR A 314 -19.23 -8.10 30.29
N SER A 315 -19.09 -7.54 31.49
CA SER A 315 -20.12 -6.66 32.07
C SER A 315 -20.34 -5.40 31.24
N PHE A 316 -19.29 -4.81 30.65
CA PHE A 316 -19.43 -3.65 29.75
C PHE A 316 -20.21 -3.98 28.46
N LEU A 317 -20.15 -5.22 27.98
CA LEU A 317 -20.80 -5.65 26.74
C LEU A 317 -22.27 -6.01 26.93
N HIS A 318 -22.65 -6.47 28.13
CA HIS A 318 -24.00 -6.94 28.43
C HIS A 318 -25.04 -5.82 28.22
N ASP A 319 -25.98 -6.05 27.30
CA ASP A 319 -27.04 -5.11 26.90
C ASP A 319 -26.53 -3.70 26.54
N ASN A 320 -25.32 -3.61 25.99
CA ASN A 320 -24.72 -2.34 25.58
C ASN A 320 -24.81 -2.10 24.05
N PRO A 321 -25.74 -1.25 23.56
CA PRO A 321 -25.94 -1.00 22.13
C PRO A 321 -24.80 -0.20 21.47
N PHE A 322 -23.82 0.27 22.24
CA PHE A 322 -22.60 0.91 21.75
C PHE A 322 -21.68 -0.08 21.01
N VAL A 323 -21.84 -1.39 21.24
CA VAL A 323 -21.03 -2.43 20.60
C VAL A 323 -21.90 -3.28 19.68
N PHE A 324 -21.45 -3.42 18.44
CA PHE A 324 -22.05 -4.29 17.44
C PHE A 324 -21.11 -5.47 17.14
N PHE A 325 -21.60 -6.69 17.35
CA PHE A 325 -20.90 -7.90 16.94
C PHE A 325 -21.31 -8.30 15.53
N GLY A 326 -20.34 -8.46 14.63
CA GLY A 326 -20.57 -8.87 13.25
C GLY A 326 -19.94 -10.22 12.93
N ASP A 327 -20.53 -10.91 11.96
CA ASP A 327 -19.90 -12.06 11.32
C ASP A 327 -18.49 -11.73 10.82
N VAL A 328 -17.53 -12.60 11.10
CA VAL A 328 -16.12 -12.33 10.75
C VAL A 328 -15.91 -12.24 9.23
N ALA A 329 -16.74 -12.91 8.42
CA ALA A 329 -16.69 -12.78 6.96
C ALA A 329 -17.00 -11.36 6.49
N TRP A 330 -17.77 -10.59 7.27
CA TRP A 330 -18.10 -9.19 6.95
C TRP A 330 -17.17 -8.20 7.67
N VAL A 331 -16.92 -8.40 8.96
CA VAL A 331 -16.08 -7.50 9.77
C VAL A 331 -14.68 -7.39 9.16
N ASN A 332 -14.12 -8.52 8.73
CA ASN A 332 -12.76 -8.58 8.20
C ASN A 332 -12.71 -8.43 6.66
N ASP A 333 -13.81 -8.26 5.93
CA ASP A 333 -13.71 -8.15 4.46
C ASP A 333 -12.92 -6.88 4.07
N PRO A 334 -11.79 -6.99 3.35
CA PRO A 334 -11.01 -5.81 2.93
C PRO A 334 -11.81 -4.79 2.11
N SER A 335 -12.83 -5.23 1.38
CA SER A 335 -13.73 -4.37 0.61
C SER A 335 -14.70 -3.58 1.48
N ILE A 336 -14.97 -4.03 2.70
CA ILE A 336 -15.69 -3.28 3.74
C ILE A 336 -14.71 -2.39 4.50
N VAL A 337 -13.58 -2.95 4.95
CA VAL A 337 -12.55 -2.26 5.73
C VAL A 337 -12.02 -1.01 5.00
N LYS A 338 -11.82 -1.08 3.67
CA LYS A 338 -11.34 0.07 2.89
C LYS A 338 -12.27 1.29 2.91
N THR A 339 -13.57 1.09 3.18
CA THR A 339 -14.57 2.17 3.18
C THR A 339 -14.51 3.01 4.46
N LEU A 340 -13.78 2.54 5.47
CA LEU A 340 -13.58 3.24 6.73
C LEU A 340 -12.44 4.24 6.53
N PRO A 341 -12.64 5.54 6.82
CA PRO A 341 -11.62 6.55 6.63
C PRO A 341 -10.51 6.39 7.68
N LYS A 342 -9.27 6.72 7.27
CA LYS A 342 -8.08 6.68 8.15
C LYS A 342 -7.94 5.33 8.87
N MET A 343 -8.27 4.25 8.17
CA MET A 343 -8.25 2.91 8.76
C MET A 343 -6.82 2.56 9.15
N THR A 344 -6.57 2.43 10.44
CA THR A 344 -5.24 2.19 11.01
C THR A 344 -5.22 0.79 11.63
N ALA A 345 -4.49 -0.12 11.00
CA ALA A 345 -4.42 -1.53 11.37
C ALA A 345 -3.09 -1.82 12.07
N ILE A 346 -3.12 -2.11 13.37
CA ILE A 346 -1.92 -2.30 14.21
C ILE A 346 -1.79 -3.77 14.55
N ASN A 347 -0.81 -4.44 13.95
CA ASN A 347 -0.59 -5.88 14.10
C ASN A 347 0.84 -6.18 14.54
N SER A 348 1.03 -7.30 15.23
CA SER A 348 2.35 -7.74 15.68
C SER A 348 2.97 -8.80 14.78
N ALA A 349 4.30 -8.94 14.91
CA ALA A 349 5.08 -9.92 14.17
C ALA A 349 6.04 -10.69 15.10
N VAL A 350 6.33 -11.93 14.68
CA VAL A 350 7.38 -12.76 15.28
C VAL A 350 8.74 -12.31 14.74
N GLU A 351 8.86 -12.25 13.41
CA GLU A 351 10.05 -11.81 12.68
C GLU A 351 9.68 -11.07 11.39
N VAL A 352 10.56 -10.17 10.96
CA VAL A 352 10.49 -9.46 9.68
C VAL A 352 11.85 -9.61 9.00
N ASP A 353 11.88 -10.07 7.75
CA ASP A 353 13.15 -10.12 7.01
C ASP A 353 13.54 -8.75 6.42
N ILE A 354 14.80 -8.59 6.00
CA ILE A 354 15.32 -7.33 5.41
C ILE A 354 14.62 -6.89 4.11
N THR A 355 13.82 -7.77 3.48
CA THR A 355 12.99 -7.41 2.32
C THR A 355 11.60 -6.89 2.73
N GLY A 356 11.22 -7.15 3.97
CA GLY A 356 9.95 -6.77 4.59
C GLY A 356 8.92 -7.91 4.64
N GLN A 357 9.28 -9.17 4.41
CA GLN A 357 8.33 -10.27 4.63
C GLN A 357 8.10 -10.48 6.12
N VAL A 358 6.86 -10.75 6.51
CA VAL A 358 6.46 -10.86 7.91
C VAL A 358 5.96 -12.25 8.22
N VAL A 359 6.48 -12.81 9.31
CA VAL A 359 5.96 -14.01 9.94
C VAL A 359 5.28 -13.60 11.24
N SER A 360 4.03 -14.02 11.40
CA SER A 360 3.25 -13.76 12.62
C SER A 360 2.68 -15.03 13.26
N ASP A 361 2.65 -16.16 12.54
CA ASP A 361 1.95 -17.36 13.01
C ASP A 361 2.85 -18.55 13.33
N SER A 362 4.16 -18.44 13.15
CA SER A 362 5.11 -19.55 13.26
C SER A 362 6.51 -19.10 13.68
N VAL A 363 7.33 -20.06 14.14
CA VAL A 363 8.78 -19.91 14.36
C VAL A 363 9.46 -21.06 13.63
N GLY A 364 10.05 -20.78 12.47
CA GLY A 364 10.41 -21.82 11.52
C GLY A 364 9.18 -22.69 11.20
N SER A 365 9.32 -24.01 11.19
CA SER A 365 8.19 -24.91 10.93
C SER A 365 7.19 -25.06 12.10
N ARG A 366 7.45 -24.48 13.27
CA ARG A 366 6.59 -24.63 14.46
C ARG A 366 5.45 -23.62 14.42
N PHE A 367 4.21 -24.07 14.35
CA PHE A 367 3.02 -23.21 14.39
C PHE A 367 2.79 -22.64 15.79
N LEU A 368 2.52 -21.34 15.86
CA LEU A 368 2.15 -20.63 17.08
C LEU A 368 0.64 -20.32 17.13
N SER A 369 0.07 -19.95 15.99
CA SER A 369 -1.31 -19.48 15.81
C SER A 369 -1.79 -19.75 14.37
N GLY A 370 -2.49 -18.80 13.73
CA GLY A 370 -2.79 -18.84 12.30
C GLY A 370 -2.75 -17.44 11.67
N PHE A 371 -3.19 -17.32 10.41
CA PHE A 371 -3.21 -16.04 9.68
C PHE A 371 -4.02 -14.96 10.41
N GLY A 372 -5.14 -15.36 11.03
CA GLY A 372 -6.10 -14.41 11.61
C GLY A 372 -6.61 -13.44 10.55
N GLY A 373 -7.02 -12.25 10.99
CA GLY A 373 -7.39 -11.12 10.14
C GLY A 373 -6.25 -10.14 9.89
N GLN A 374 -5.00 -10.49 10.19
CA GLN A 374 -3.88 -9.55 9.96
C GLN A 374 -3.83 -9.10 8.50
N VAL A 375 -3.83 -10.04 7.56
CA VAL A 375 -3.77 -9.72 6.12
C VAL A 375 -5.01 -8.96 5.66
N ASP A 376 -6.16 -9.32 6.21
CA ASP A 376 -7.45 -8.69 5.91
C ASP A 376 -7.43 -7.19 6.22
N PHE A 377 -7.00 -6.83 7.44
CA PHE A 377 -6.92 -5.46 7.90
C PHE A 377 -5.73 -4.70 7.33
N ILE A 378 -4.58 -5.34 7.17
CA ILE A 378 -3.42 -4.73 6.50
C ILE A 378 -3.78 -4.35 5.06
N ARG A 379 -4.46 -5.23 4.32
CA ARG A 379 -4.91 -4.93 2.96
C ARG A 379 -5.97 -3.84 2.96
N GLY A 380 -6.99 -3.92 3.81
CA GLY A 380 -8.05 -2.93 3.89
C GLY A 380 -7.52 -1.53 4.28
N ALA A 381 -6.58 -1.46 5.21
CA ALA A 381 -5.93 -0.21 5.61
C ALA A 381 -5.03 0.36 4.51
N ALA A 382 -4.30 -0.47 3.76
CA ALA A 382 -3.42 -0.01 2.67
C ALA A 382 -4.18 0.78 1.57
N ILE A 383 -5.43 0.39 1.32
CA ILE A 383 -6.28 0.98 0.27
C ILE A 383 -7.38 1.90 0.82
N SER A 384 -7.45 2.09 2.14
CA SER A 384 -8.31 3.09 2.78
C SER A 384 -7.74 4.50 2.57
N VAL A 385 -8.62 5.49 2.40
CA VAL A 385 -8.23 6.90 2.31
C VAL A 385 -7.60 7.34 3.64
N GLY A 386 -6.31 7.71 3.60
CA GLY A 386 -5.51 8.04 4.78
C GLY A 386 -5.21 6.85 5.69
N GLY A 387 -5.42 5.61 5.23
CA GLY A 387 -5.20 4.41 6.03
C GLY A 387 -3.72 4.07 6.23
N LYS A 388 -3.42 3.37 7.33
CA LYS A 388 -2.06 3.05 7.77
C LYS A 388 -1.99 1.58 8.25
N PRO A 389 -1.42 0.67 7.43
CA PRO A 389 -1.17 -0.71 7.85
C PRO A 389 0.19 -0.84 8.54
N ILE A 390 0.16 -1.23 9.80
CA ILE A 390 1.30 -1.17 10.72
C ILE A 390 1.65 -2.58 11.23
N ILE A 391 2.92 -2.93 11.09
CA ILE A 391 3.53 -4.10 11.70
C ILE A 391 4.44 -3.62 12.84
N ALA A 392 4.16 -4.01 14.07
CA ALA A 392 4.85 -3.52 15.25
C ALA A 392 5.44 -4.66 16.07
N LEU A 393 6.73 -4.56 16.38
CA LEU A 393 7.46 -5.57 17.13
C LEU A 393 8.64 -4.95 17.88
N PRO A 394 8.96 -5.42 19.09
CA PRO A 394 10.26 -5.14 19.69
C PRO A 394 11.38 -5.54 18.72
N SER A 395 12.46 -4.77 18.66
CA SER A 395 13.59 -5.06 17.78
C SER A 395 14.29 -6.39 18.10
N SER A 396 14.16 -6.85 19.35
CA SER A 396 14.75 -8.09 19.87
C SER A 396 13.79 -8.88 20.74
N THR A 397 14.02 -10.18 20.85
CA THR A 397 13.36 -11.05 21.83
C THR A 397 13.87 -10.78 23.25
N LYS A 398 13.19 -11.31 24.27
CA LYS A 398 13.66 -11.28 25.67
C LYS A 398 15.04 -11.96 25.87
N LYS A 399 15.46 -12.81 24.93
CA LYS A 399 16.77 -13.49 24.94
C LYS A 399 17.85 -12.72 24.15
N GLY A 400 17.54 -11.52 23.66
CA GLY A 400 18.48 -10.68 22.90
C GLY A 400 18.65 -11.07 21.42
N GLN A 401 17.84 -11.99 20.90
CA GLN A 401 17.85 -12.34 19.48
C GLN A 401 17.11 -11.29 18.66
N SER A 402 17.65 -10.88 17.51
CA SER A 402 17.00 -9.93 16.61
C SER A 402 15.66 -10.45 16.10
N LYS A 403 14.68 -9.57 15.97
CA LYS A 403 13.41 -9.85 15.27
C LYS A 403 13.35 -9.26 13.86
N ILE A 404 14.25 -8.35 13.53
CA ILE A 404 14.56 -8.00 12.14
C ILE A 404 15.73 -8.89 11.71
N VAL A 405 15.51 -9.77 10.74
CA VAL A 405 16.43 -10.85 10.40
C VAL A 405 16.89 -10.75 8.93
N PRO A 406 18.08 -11.25 8.56
CA PRO A 406 18.48 -11.30 7.15
C PRO A 406 17.55 -12.15 6.30
N TYR A 407 17.17 -13.31 6.82
CA TYR A 407 16.23 -14.23 6.19
C TYR A 407 15.31 -14.78 7.26
N LEU A 408 14.06 -15.03 6.89
CA LEU A 408 13.12 -15.76 7.74
C LEU A 408 13.65 -17.15 8.08
N ASN A 409 13.25 -17.66 9.23
CA ASN A 409 13.61 -19.02 9.64
C ASN A 409 13.08 -20.03 8.61
N GLN A 410 13.91 -21.03 8.27
CA GLN A 410 13.54 -22.02 7.26
C GLN A 410 12.21 -22.71 7.62
N GLY A 411 11.26 -22.70 6.67
CA GLY A 411 9.92 -23.25 6.87
C GLY A 411 8.93 -22.37 7.62
N ALA A 412 9.33 -21.15 7.99
CA ALA A 412 8.43 -20.14 8.52
C ALA A 412 7.34 -19.77 7.51
N GLY A 413 6.17 -19.47 8.06
CA GLY A 413 5.00 -19.11 7.30
C GLY A 413 4.91 -17.60 7.07
N VAL A 414 5.09 -17.15 5.82
CA VAL A 414 4.86 -15.75 5.48
C VAL A 414 3.36 -15.46 5.57
N VAL A 415 3.00 -14.56 6.48
CA VAL A 415 1.62 -14.09 6.67
C VAL A 415 1.39 -12.83 5.83
N THR A 416 2.27 -11.84 5.97
CA THR A 416 2.25 -10.59 5.19
C THR A 416 3.47 -10.57 4.28
N SER A 417 3.25 -10.67 2.97
CA SER A 417 4.37 -10.64 2.00
C SER A 417 5.01 -9.26 1.92
N ARG A 418 6.24 -9.19 1.39
CA ARG A 418 6.97 -7.93 1.21
C ARG A 418 6.21 -6.87 0.39
N ALA A 419 5.30 -7.28 -0.50
CA ALA A 419 4.45 -6.35 -1.25
C ALA A 419 3.33 -5.72 -0.40
N HIS A 420 2.88 -6.39 0.68
CA HIS A 420 1.79 -5.91 1.55
C HIS A 420 2.27 -4.94 2.65
N VAL A 421 3.55 -4.97 3.03
CA VAL A 421 4.03 -4.20 4.19
C VAL A 421 4.26 -2.74 3.84
N HIS A 422 3.65 -1.83 4.61
CA HIS A 422 3.90 -0.39 4.51
C HIS A 422 4.74 0.11 5.68
N TYR A 423 4.30 -0.08 6.91
CA TYR A 423 5.01 0.44 8.09
C TYR A 423 5.49 -0.70 8.98
N VAL A 424 6.76 -0.64 9.40
CA VAL A 424 7.33 -1.47 10.46
C VAL A 424 7.78 -0.57 11.60
N VAL A 425 7.38 -0.87 12.83
CA VAL A 425 7.70 -0.05 14.02
C VAL A 425 8.39 -0.90 15.08
N THR A 426 9.53 -0.40 15.54
CA THR A 426 10.25 -0.90 16.73
C THR A 426 10.47 0.25 17.71
N GLU A 427 11.05 -0.03 18.86
CA GLU A 427 11.43 0.97 19.86
C GLU A 427 12.54 1.95 19.39
N TYR A 428 13.09 1.73 18.19
CA TYR A 428 14.11 2.59 17.56
C TYR A 428 13.57 3.43 16.39
N GLY A 429 12.28 3.35 16.08
CA GLY A 429 11.63 4.21 15.09
C GLY A 429 10.71 3.47 14.13
N ILE A 430 10.37 4.17 13.07
CA ILE A 430 9.41 3.73 12.05
C ILE A 430 10.15 3.56 10.72
N ALA A 431 9.94 2.42 10.07
CA ALA A 431 10.36 2.15 8.70
C ALA A 431 9.12 2.18 7.80
N GLN A 432 9.12 3.09 6.82
CA GLN A 432 8.12 3.09 5.75
C GLN A 432 8.73 2.35 4.55
N LEU A 433 8.04 1.34 4.00
CA LEU A 433 8.56 0.44 2.96
C LEU A 433 7.78 0.53 1.64
N TRP A 434 6.54 1.02 1.66
CA TRP A 434 5.70 1.08 0.45
C TRP A 434 6.26 2.10 -0.54
N GLY A 435 6.40 1.69 -1.80
CA GLY A 435 7.03 2.48 -2.85
C GLY A 435 8.57 2.43 -2.87
N LYS A 436 9.21 1.87 -1.84
CA LYS A 436 10.69 1.76 -1.75
C LYS A 436 11.22 0.48 -2.40
N ASN A 437 12.36 0.59 -3.06
CA ASN A 437 13.09 -0.56 -3.61
C ASN A 437 13.78 -1.40 -2.51
N MET A 438 14.29 -2.59 -2.85
CA MET A 438 14.87 -3.52 -1.87
C MET A 438 16.01 -2.91 -1.05
N ARG A 439 16.87 -2.13 -1.69
CA ARG A 439 17.99 -1.43 -1.04
C ARG A 439 17.49 -0.42 -0.01
N GLN A 440 16.53 0.42 -0.40
CA GLN A 440 15.88 1.39 0.49
C GLN A 440 15.12 0.70 1.63
N ARG A 441 14.45 -0.43 1.37
CA ARG A 441 13.75 -1.21 2.40
C ARG A 441 14.72 -1.80 3.41
N ALA A 442 15.81 -2.40 2.95
CA ALA A 442 16.86 -2.91 3.83
C ALA A 442 17.43 -1.80 4.70
N TYR A 443 17.74 -0.63 4.12
CA TYR A 443 18.18 0.55 4.87
C TYR A 443 17.20 0.95 5.99
N GLU A 444 15.91 1.07 5.66
CA GLU A 444 14.87 1.45 6.62
C GLU A 444 14.72 0.43 7.75
N LEU A 445 14.73 -0.86 7.43
CA LEU A 445 14.61 -1.94 8.41
C LEU A 445 15.86 -2.05 9.30
N ILE A 446 17.05 -1.91 8.73
CA ILE A 446 18.31 -1.88 9.49
C ILE A 446 18.34 -0.69 10.45
N ARG A 447 17.91 0.49 10.01
CA ARG A 447 17.85 1.70 10.87
C ARG A 447 17.04 1.47 12.13
N ILE A 448 15.92 0.74 12.05
CA ILE A 448 15.05 0.48 13.20
C ILE A 448 15.36 -0.87 13.91
N ALA A 449 16.33 -1.64 13.42
CA ALA A 449 16.79 -2.83 14.12
C ALA A 449 17.56 -2.46 15.40
N HIS A 450 17.71 -3.44 16.29
CA HIS A 450 18.48 -3.27 17.51
C HIS A 450 19.92 -2.84 17.16
N PRO A 451 20.50 -1.81 17.79
CA PRO A 451 21.82 -1.27 17.44
C PRO A 451 22.92 -2.33 17.31
N SER A 452 22.94 -3.34 18.19
CA SER A 452 23.94 -4.42 18.14
C SER A 452 23.81 -5.40 16.96
N GLN A 453 22.72 -5.33 16.19
CA GLN A 453 22.45 -6.24 15.07
C GLN A 453 22.55 -5.54 13.71
N ARG A 454 22.64 -4.20 13.69
CA ARG A 454 22.65 -3.41 12.44
C ARG A 454 23.82 -3.79 11.53
N GLU A 455 25.02 -3.89 12.07
CA GLU A 455 26.22 -4.29 11.29
C GLU A 455 26.07 -5.70 10.68
N ASN A 456 25.50 -6.66 11.43
CA ASN A 456 25.27 -8.02 10.92
C ASN A 456 24.20 -8.03 9.81
N LEU A 457 23.14 -7.23 9.96
CA LEU A 457 22.12 -7.07 8.93
C LEU A 457 22.66 -6.36 7.68
N GLU A 458 23.53 -5.36 7.84
CA GLU A 458 24.23 -4.69 6.74
C GLU A 458 25.11 -5.67 5.97
N LYS A 459 25.95 -6.45 6.68
CA LYS A 459 26.79 -7.50 6.07
C LYS A 459 25.95 -8.50 5.30
N ALA A 460 24.88 -9.01 5.91
CA ALA A 460 24.02 -9.99 5.24
C ALA A 460 23.25 -9.38 4.05
N ALA A 461 22.84 -8.12 4.12
CA ALA A 461 22.21 -7.42 3.01
C ALA A 461 23.22 -7.15 1.87
N PHE A 462 24.48 -6.88 2.20
CA PHE A 462 25.58 -6.75 1.23
C PHE A 462 25.91 -8.09 0.56
N GLU A 463 26.03 -9.17 1.33
CA GLU A 463 26.22 -10.54 0.83
C GLU A 463 25.05 -11.02 -0.04
N SER A 464 23.84 -10.51 0.21
CA SER A 464 22.66 -10.75 -0.61
C SER A 464 22.56 -9.86 -1.85
N PHE A 465 23.53 -8.97 -2.09
CA PHE A 465 23.54 -7.93 -3.13
C PHE A 465 22.35 -6.96 -3.04
N ILE A 466 21.73 -6.83 -1.87
CA ILE A 466 20.66 -5.84 -1.60
C ILE A 466 21.28 -4.47 -1.27
N LEU A 467 22.38 -4.44 -0.53
CA LEU A 467 23.22 -3.26 -0.32
C LEU A 467 24.49 -3.39 -1.15
N HIS A 468 24.97 -2.28 -1.70
CA HIS A 468 26.16 -2.28 -2.57
C HIS A 468 27.21 -1.22 -2.20
N ASP A 469 26.82 -0.16 -1.48
CA ASP A 469 27.77 0.77 -0.89
C ASP A 469 28.19 0.23 0.49
N SER A 470 29.50 0.12 0.73
CA SER A 470 30.03 -0.18 2.08
C SER A 470 29.84 0.98 3.07
N CYS A 471 29.32 2.12 2.60
CA CYS A 471 29.03 3.27 3.43
C CYS A 471 27.91 2.87 4.41
N SER A 472 28.25 2.81 5.69
CA SER A 472 27.35 2.27 6.71
C SER A 472 26.05 3.06 6.75
N VAL A 473 24.95 2.40 7.12
CA VAL A 473 23.68 3.10 7.39
C VAL A 473 23.89 4.18 8.45
N LEU A 474 24.84 3.97 9.37
CA LEU A 474 25.21 4.90 10.43
C LEU A 474 25.82 6.21 9.90
N ASP A 475 26.58 6.19 8.81
CA ASP A 475 27.20 7.40 8.25
C ASP A 475 26.14 8.32 7.61
N ARG A 476 25.07 7.75 7.03
CA ARG A 476 23.97 8.53 6.45
C ARG A 476 22.94 9.02 7.49
N ILE A 477 22.80 8.34 8.62
CA ILE A 477 21.84 8.76 9.68
C ILE A 477 22.25 10.08 10.34
N ARG A 478 23.56 10.40 10.39
CA ARG A 478 24.07 11.58 11.09
C ARG A 478 23.72 12.93 10.44
N SER A 479 23.10 12.97 9.26
CA SER A 479 23.00 14.20 8.46
C SER A 479 21.60 14.84 8.31
N ASN A 480 20.60 14.48 9.13
CA ASN A 480 19.19 14.90 8.88
C ASN A 480 18.53 15.63 10.08
N SER A 481 18.70 16.95 10.19
CA SER A 481 17.72 17.84 10.87
C SER A 481 17.54 19.14 10.07
N LEU A 482 16.45 19.87 10.30
CA LEU A 482 16.09 21.09 9.57
C LEU A 482 15.75 22.20 10.59
N PHE A 483 16.41 23.36 10.46
CA PHE A 483 16.12 24.57 11.25
C PHE A 483 16.13 25.81 10.34
N THR A 484 15.30 26.81 10.66
CA THR A 484 15.15 28.09 9.91
C THR A 484 15.42 29.31 10.81
N GLY A 485 16.11 30.34 10.28
CA GLY A 485 16.41 31.60 11.02
C GLY A 485 17.82 32.21 10.83
N HIS A 486 17.96 33.53 10.99
CA HIS A 486 19.18 34.28 10.62
C HIS A 486 20.45 34.01 11.45
N ASN A 487 20.34 33.40 12.64
CA ASN A 487 21.50 32.90 13.39
C ASN A 487 21.99 31.53 12.88
N LEU A 488 21.31 30.93 11.90
CA LEU A 488 21.68 29.61 11.41
C LEU A 488 22.91 29.56 10.54
N ARG A 489 23.29 30.64 9.86
CA ARG A 489 24.56 30.55 9.11
C ARG A 489 25.72 30.27 10.07
N ASP A 490 25.73 30.96 11.20
CA ASP A 490 26.75 30.73 12.22
C ASP A 490 26.51 29.37 12.92
N ALA A 491 25.25 29.00 13.20
CA ALA A 491 24.90 27.70 13.78
C ALA A 491 25.22 26.47 12.89
N VAL A 492 25.04 26.58 11.57
CA VAL A 492 25.38 25.55 10.59
C VAL A 492 26.89 25.44 10.48
N ASN A 493 27.58 26.59 10.44
CA ASN A 493 29.04 26.61 10.37
C ASN A 493 29.72 26.19 11.68
N ASP A 494 29.07 26.35 12.84
CA ASP A 494 29.57 25.88 14.15
C ASP A 494 29.06 24.49 14.55
N GLY A 495 28.13 23.92 13.77
CA GLY A 495 27.56 22.58 13.97
C GLY A 495 26.44 22.50 15.01
N THR A 496 25.91 23.62 15.48
CA THR A 496 24.72 23.66 16.36
C THR A 496 23.39 23.57 15.60
N ALA A 497 23.43 23.61 14.26
CA ALA A 497 22.27 23.34 13.42
C ALA A 497 22.63 22.59 12.15
N ASP A 498 21.64 21.89 11.61
CA ASP A 498 21.79 21.09 10.40
C ASP A 498 21.31 21.83 9.16
N PHE A 499 21.99 21.58 8.05
CA PHE A 499 21.68 22.12 6.73
C PHE A 499 21.33 20.97 5.78
N SER A 500 20.07 20.93 5.32
CA SER A 500 19.66 20.01 4.26
C SER A 500 19.74 20.72 2.91
N SER A 501 20.47 20.12 1.98
CA SER A 501 20.54 20.60 0.59
C SER A 501 19.25 20.26 -0.16
N ILE A 502 18.22 21.08 0.03
CA ILE A 502 16.93 21.01 -0.67
C ILE A 502 16.68 22.33 -1.40
N PHE A 503 16.02 22.27 -2.56
CA PHE A 503 15.63 23.49 -3.26
C PHE A 503 14.45 24.14 -2.54
N LEU A 504 14.40 25.47 -2.52
CA LEU A 504 13.34 26.20 -1.81
C LEU A 504 11.93 25.85 -2.31
N HIS A 505 11.80 25.54 -3.60
CA HIS A 505 10.54 25.14 -4.25
C HIS A 505 10.04 23.74 -3.81
N GLU A 506 10.93 22.88 -3.29
CA GLU A 506 10.58 21.54 -2.80
C GLU A 506 9.95 21.58 -1.40
N ILE A 507 10.29 22.60 -0.59
CA ILE A 507 9.80 22.69 0.80
C ILE A 507 8.26 22.70 0.88
N PRO A 508 7.54 23.52 0.09
CA PRO A 508 6.08 23.43 0.01
C PRO A 508 5.55 22.03 -0.34
N LEU A 509 6.22 21.32 -1.25
CA LEU A 509 5.82 19.97 -1.68
C LEU A 509 6.03 18.96 -0.54
N LEU A 510 7.11 19.09 0.23
CA LEU A 510 7.37 18.25 1.40
C LEU A 510 6.31 18.44 2.49
N PHE A 511 5.84 19.67 2.71
CA PHE A 511 4.74 19.93 3.63
C PHE A 511 3.41 19.37 3.12
N ARG A 512 3.05 19.66 1.85
CA ARG A 512 1.78 19.23 1.25
C ARG A 512 1.67 17.71 1.08
N SER A 513 2.79 17.04 0.79
CA SER A 513 2.84 15.57 0.70
C SER A 513 2.79 14.88 2.06
N GLY A 514 2.98 15.62 3.15
CA GLY A 514 3.12 15.08 4.50
C GLY A 514 4.47 14.37 4.74
N MET A 515 5.44 14.53 3.83
CA MET A 515 6.82 14.06 4.08
C MET A 515 7.46 14.79 5.26
N ILE A 516 7.17 16.08 5.40
CA ILE A 516 7.47 16.86 6.60
C ILE A 516 6.15 17.33 7.20
N HIS A 517 5.78 16.75 8.33
CA HIS A 517 4.61 17.15 9.09
C HIS A 517 4.95 18.30 10.03
N LEU A 518 4.13 19.35 10.05
CA LEU A 518 4.31 20.50 10.93
C LEU A 518 3.26 20.46 12.06
N ASN A 519 3.70 20.35 13.31
CA ASN A 519 2.77 20.42 14.46
C ASN A 519 2.23 21.84 14.70
N ALA A 520 3.02 22.86 14.38
CA ALA A 520 2.60 24.24 14.46
C ALA A 520 3.35 25.11 13.44
N ALA A 521 2.72 26.20 13.00
CA ALA A 521 3.36 27.26 12.25
C ALA A 521 3.24 28.59 13.00
N LEU A 522 4.38 29.23 13.27
CA LEU A 522 4.44 30.57 13.86
C LEU A 522 4.70 31.58 12.75
N ILE A 523 3.75 32.48 12.52
CA ILE A 523 3.80 33.44 11.41
C ILE A 523 3.63 34.86 11.92
N THR A 524 4.11 35.84 11.15
CA THR A 524 3.75 37.26 11.34
C THR A 524 2.88 37.69 10.18
N VAL A 525 1.79 38.38 10.46
CA VAL A 525 0.82 38.85 9.47
C VAL A 525 0.53 40.34 9.62
N SER A 526 0.01 40.96 8.56
CA SER A 526 -0.52 42.32 8.61
C SER A 526 -1.78 42.42 9.47
N LEU A 527 -2.17 43.64 9.83
CA LEU A 527 -3.47 43.91 10.43
C LEU A 527 -4.61 43.39 9.54
N LYS A 528 -5.66 42.91 10.21
CA LYS A 528 -6.92 42.46 9.61
C LYS A 528 -7.73 43.66 9.12
N GLU A 529 -8.02 43.73 7.82
CA GLU A 529 -8.96 44.69 7.23
C GLU A 529 -9.67 44.07 6.01
N ASP A 530 -10.70 44.75 5.50
CA ASP A 530 -11.39 44.35 4.28
C ASP A 530 -10.46 44.41 3.05
N ILE A 531 -10.51 43.39 2.18
CA ILE A 531 -9.80 43.41 0.91
C ILE A 531 -10.41 44.51 0.01
N ALA A 532 -9.58 45.48 -0.38
CA ALA A 532 -9.98 46.49 -1.36
C ALA A 532 -10.39 45.83 -2.70
N GLY A 533 -11.62 46.10 -3.15
CA GLY A 533 -12.16 45.61 -4.42
C GLY A 533 -12.99 44.32 -4.34
N VAL A 534 -13.13 43.72 -3.15
CA VAL A 534 -14.05 42.60 -2.90
C VAL A 534 -15.28 43.10 -2.14
N SER A 535 -16.47 42.62 -2.50
CA SER A 535 -17.72 42.99 -1.85
C SER A 535 -17.86 42.27 -0.50
N PRO A 536 -18.35 42.92 0.56
CA PRO A 536 -18.81 42.23 1.76
C PRO A 536 -19.94 41.24 1.42
N PRO A 537 -20.05 40.08 2.12
CA PRO A 537 -19.27 39.69 3.29
C PRO A 537 -17.90 39.07 2.97
N ASP A 538 -17.61 38.80 1.70
CA ASP A 538 -16.39 38.10 1.26
C ASP A 538 -15.12 38.96 1.36
N SER A 539 -15.28 40.27 1.61
CA SER A 539 -14.17 41.21 1.77
C SER A 539 -13.43 41.06 3.11
N GLY A 540 -14.11 40.60 4.15
CA GLY A 540 -13.61 40.67 5.52
C GLY A 540 -12.75 39.48 5.94
N GLY A 541 -11.93 39.67 6.97
CA GLY A 541 -11.27 38.56 7.66
C GLY A 541 -9.91 38.14 7.11
N PHE A 542 -9.36 38.86 6.13
CA PHE A 542 -8.05 38.53 5.58
C PHE A 542 -6.92 39.29 6.26
N CYS A 543 -5.85 38.56 6.54
CA CYS A 543 -4.53 39.09 6.85
C CYS A 543 -3.56 38.62 5.76
N THR A 544 -2.36 39.19 5.72
CA THR A 544 -1.34 38.81 4.72
C THR A 544 -0.05 38.43 5.44
N LEU A 545 0.68 37.44 4.91
CA LEU A 545 2.07 37.14 5.35
C LEU A 545 3.05 38.30 5.08
N GLY A 546 2.59 39.32 4.34
CA GLY A 546 3.31 40.53 4.01
C GLY A 546 4.52 40.27 3.12
N THR A 547 5.69 40.07 3.73
CA THR A 547 6.96 40.04 3.00
C THR A 547 7.23 38.74 2.22
N GLY A 548 6.45 37.68 2.37
CA GLY A 548 6.66 36.47 1.57
C GLY A 548 5.56 35.41 1.65
N ALA A 549 5.41 34.67 0.55
CA ALA A 549 4.63 33.42 0.41
C ALA A 549 5.57 32.30 -0.06
N ASP A 550 6.75 32.21 0.56
CA ASP A 550 7.70 31.13 0.35
C ASP A 550 7.17 29.79 0.92
N ALA A 551 7.98 29.02 1.63
CA ALA A 551 7.49 27.85 2.36
C ALA A 551 6.42 28.17 3.41
N THR A 552 6.31 29.44 3.85
CA THR A 552 5.36 29.88 4.88
C THR A 552 3.91 29.63 4.46
N ARG A 553 3.56 29.83 3.18
CA ARG A 553 2.18 29.60 2.73
C ARG A 553 1.78 28.14 2.87
N ALA A 554 2.61 27.22 2.37
CA ALA A 554 2.37 25.80 2.51
C ALA A 554 2.28 25.40 3.98
N ALA A 555 3.18 25.90 4.82
CA ALA A 555 3.17 25.64 6.26
C ALA A 555 1.84 26.03 6.93
N VAL A 556 1.30 27.21 6.59
CA VAL A 556 0.01 27.69 7.13
C VAL A 556 -1.16 26.81 6.72
N THR A 557 -1.07 26.14 5.57
CA THR A 557 -2.15 25.27 5.08
C THR A 557 -2.04 23.82 5.54
N THR A 558 -0.88 23.40 6.06
CA THR A 558 -0.61 22.00 6.39
C THR A 558 -0.35 21.74 7.87
N ALA A 559 0.02 22.76 8.65
CA ALA A 559 0.30 22.59 10.07
C ALA A 559 -0.97 22.38 10.88
N ASP A 560 -0.87 21.60 11.97
CA ASP A 560 -2.03 21.30 12.83
C ASP A 560 -2.52 22.54 13.59
N ILE A 561 -1.62 23.46 13.95
CA ILE A 561 -1.90 24.66 14.74
C ILE A 561 -1.21 25.88 14.11
N ILE A 562 -1.96 26.94 13.85
CA ILE A 562 -1.45 28.19 13.30
C ILE A 562 -1.48 29.29 14.36
N ILE A 563 -0.30 29.81 14.69
CA ILE A 563 -0.12 30.92 15.63
C ILE A 563 0.41 32.12 14.84
N ALA A 564 -0.38 33.18 14.76
CA ALA A 564 -0.03 34.38 14.02
C ALA A 564 0.21 35.58 14.96
N ILE A 565 1.23 36.38 14.65
CA ILE A 565 1.46 37.69 15.24
C ILE A 565 0.98 38.75 14.26
N SER A 566 -0.08 39.47 14.60
CA SER A 566 -0.56 40.63 13.85
C SER A 566 0.34 41.83 14.17
N ASN A 567 1.05 42.34 13.15
CA ASN A 567 2.00 43.44 13.27
C ASN A 567 1.66 44.54 12.24
N LYS A 568 1.38 45.76 12.70
CA LYS A 568 1.01 46.88 11.82
C LYS A 568 2.09 47.30 10.83
N ASN A 569 3.35 46.98 11.12
CA ASN A 569 4.46 47.31 10.23
C ASN A 569 4.57 46.31 9.07
N MET A 570 3.89 45.16 9.14
CA MET A 570 3.86 44.17 8.07
C MET A 570 3.04 44.72 6.89
N PRO A 571 3.62 44.83 5.67
CA PRO A 571 2.91 45.36 4.52
C PRO A 571 1.75 44.45 4.13
N ARG A 572 0.65 45.03 3.64
CA ARG A 572 -0.45 44.27 3.05
C ARG A 572 -0.11 43.95 1.62
N THR A 573 0.01 42.67 1.30
CA THR A 573 0.40 42.21 -0.04
C THR A 573 -0.68 41.31 -0.66
N PHE A 574 -0.62 41.16 -1.98
CA PHE A 574 -1.59 40.38 -2.74
C PHE A 574 -1.01 39.05 -3.21
N GLY A 575 -1.90 38.13 -3.54
CA GLY A 575 -1.56 36.79 -4.03
C GLY A 575 -1.60 35.75 -2.91
N ASP A 576 -0.67 34.82 -2.94
CA ASP A 576 -0.65 33.66 -2.05
C ASP A 576 -0.31 34.00 -0.58
N THR A 577 0.01 35.26 -0.29
CA THR A 577 0.18 35.76 1.08
C THR A 577 -1.15 35.92 1.83
N LEU A 578 -2.29 35.97 1.13
CA LEU A 578 -3.61 36.17 1.74
C LEU A 578 -4.04 34.94 2.56
N ILE A 579 -4.29 35.17 3.85
CA ILE A 579 -4.77 34.16 4.79
C ILE A 579 -6.06 34.67 5.41
N HIS A 580 -7.14 33.92 5.21
CA HIS A 580 -8.38 34.13 5.93
C HIS A 580 -8.22 33.70 7.39
N GLU A 581 -8.73 34.49 8.34
CA GLU A 581 -8.58 34.29 9.78
C GLU A 581 -9.09 32.93 10.28
N SER A 582 -10.01 32.29 9.55
CA SER A 582 -10.49 30.94 9.89
C SER A 582 -9.40 29.87 9.82
N HIS A 583 -8.25 30.17 9.20
CA HIS A 583 -7.08 29.29 9.18
C HIS A 583 -6.11 29.56 10.34
N ILE A 584 -6.38 30.54 11.22
CA ILE A 584 -5.49 30.93 12.31
C ILE A 584 -6.13 30.52 13.64
N ASP A 585 -5.48 29.62 14.38
CA ASP A 585 -5.96 29.14 15.68
C ASP A 585 -5.73 30.17 16.80
N PHE A 586 -4.59 30.86 16.77
CA PHE A 586 -4.22 31.86 17.77
C PHE A 586 -3.64 33.12 17.10
N MET A 587 -4.22 34.29 17.36
CA MET A 587 -3.73 35.57 16.89
C MET A 587 -3.25 36.43 18.07
N ILE A 588 -2.04 36.97 17.98
CA ILE A 588 -1.44 37.85 18.97
C ILE A 588 -1.14 39.20 18.30
N GLU A 589 -1.70 40.29 18.80
CA GLU A 589 -1.34 41.63 18.32
C GLU A 589 -0.03 42.07 18.98
N ASN A 590 1.01 42.29 18.18
CA ASN A 590 2.31 42.79 18.66
C ASN A 590 3.06 43.52 17.54
N ASP A 591 3.25 44.82 17.72
CA ASP A 591 3.95 45.66 16.77
C ASP A 591 5.45 45.69 17.03
N PHE A 592 6.24 45.35 16.01
CA PHE A 592 7.70 45.47 16.06
C PHE A 592 8.23 45.91 14.70
N PRO A 593 9.37 46.64 14.65
CA PRO A 593 9.97 47.04 13.38
C PRO A 593 10.36 45.79 12.57
N LEU A 594 10.00 45.78 11.28
CA LEU A 594 10.46 44.73 10.37
C LEU A 594 11.98 44.79 10.20
N HIS A 595 12.59 43.64 9.97
CA HIS A 595 14.01 43.58 9.64
C HIS A 595 14.26 44.23 8.28
N GLU A 596 15.19 45.17 8.25
CA GLU A 596 15.61 45.86 7.03
C GLU A 596 16.95 45.30 6.54
N ARG A 597 17.08 45.17 5.21
CA ARG A 597 18.37 44.79 4.58
C ARG A 597 19.40 45.89 4.83
N LYS A 598 20.53 45.55 5.43
CA LYS A 598 21.69 46.45 5.48
C LYS A 598 22.41 46.43 4.14
N PHE A 599 22.37 47.53 3.40
CA PHE A 599 23.16 47.71 2.17
C PHE A 599 24.64 47.84 2.53
N GLY A 600 25.36 46.72 2.47
CA GLY A 600 26.78 46.63 2.78
C GLY A 600 27.64 46.96 1.55
N ALA A 601 28.53 47.95 1.71
CA ALA A 601 29.54 48.42 0.77
C ALA A 601 29.02 49.06 -0.54
N LYS A 602 29.72 50.11 -0.99
CA LYS A 602 29.55 50.65 -2.36
C LYS A 602 29.92 49.55 -3.35
N THR A 603 29.07 49.35 -4.36
CA THR A 603 29.38 48.54 -5.55
C THR A 603 30.76 48.90 -6.06
N SER A 604 31.65 47.91 -6.12
CA SER A 604 32.99 48.06 -6.66
C SER A 604 32.94 48.41 -8.15
N GLU A 605 34.03 48.96 -8.67
CA GLU A 605 34.09 49.32 -10.08
C GLU A 605 34.00 48.08 -10.99
N ALA A 606 34.49 46.93 -10.53
CA ALA A 606 34.34 45.66 -11.23
C ALA A 606 32.87 45.23 -11.30
N GLU A 607 32.14 45.26 -10.18
CA GLU A 607 30.72 44.88 -10.14
C GLU A 607 29.85 45.82 -10.97
N LYS A 608 30.14 47.13 -10.99
CA LYS A 608 29.47 48.07 -11.89
C LYS A 608 29.68 47.72 -13.36
N LYS A 609 30.93 47.45 -13.75
CA LYS A 609 31.26 47.06 -15.12
C LYS A 609 30.60 45.74 -15.52
N ILE A 610 30.52 44.78 -14.60
CA ILE A 610 29.75 43.55 -14.81
C ILE A 610 28.27 43.87 -15.00
N GLY A 611 27.68 44.73 -14.16
CA GLY A 611 26.29 45.17 -14.27
C GLY A 611 25.98 45.87 -15.60
N GLU A 612 26.87 46.73 -16.08
CA GLU A 612 26.78 47.38 -17.40
C GLU A 612 26.85 46.38 -18.55
N LEU A 613 27.76 45.41 -18.49
CA LEU A 613 27.84 44.33 -19.48
C LEU A 613 26.56 43.49 -19.50
N ILE A 614 26.03 43.11 -18.33
CA ILE A 614 24.77 42.36 -18.24
C ILE A 614 23.63 43.17 -18.86
N ALA A 615 23.49 44.44 -18.48
CA ALA A 615 22.42 45.29 -18.97
C ALA A 615 22.53 45.53 -20.48
N ASN A 616 23.71 45.86 -21.00
CA ASN A 616 23.87 46.27 -22.40
C ASN A 616 23.93 45.10 -23.38
N GLU A 617 24.49 43.96 -22.96
CA GLU A 617 24.79 42.84 -23.86
C GLU A 617 23.84 41.64 -23.68
N LEU A 618 23.24 41.46 -22.49
CA LEU A 618 22.49 40.24 -22.15
C LEU A 618 21.00 40.45 -21.90
N VAL A 619 20.57 41.66 -21.54
CA VAL A 619 19.16 41.96 -21.27
C VAL A 619 18.53 42.67 -22.46
N ALA A 620 17.50 42.06 -23.05
CA ALA A 620 16.73 42.68 -24.13
C ALA A 620 15.55 43.51 -23.58
N ASN A 621 15.10 44.53 -24.33
CA ASN A 621 13.79 45.15 -24.08
C ASN A 621 12.68 44.09 -24.17
N GLY A 622 11.71 44.15 -23.25
CA GLY A 622 10.67 43.13 -23.10
C GLY A 622 11.11 41.88 -22.34
N ALA A 623 12.32 41.83 -21.78
CA ALA A 623 12.79 40.69 -20.99
C ALA A 623 12.05 40.56 -19.66
N THR A 624 11.79 39.32 -19.24
CA THR A 624 11.35 39.00 -17.88
C THR A 624 12.57 38.66 -17.05
N LEU A 625 12.76 39.32 -15.91
CA LEU A 625 13.96 39.18 -15.09
C LEU A 625 13.70 38.35 -13.83
N GLN A 626 14.59 37.39 -13.58
CA GLN A 626 14.87 36.83 -12.26
C GLN A 626 16.18 37.42 -11.74
N MET A 627 16.22 37.75 -10.45
CA MET A 627 17.37 38.44 -9.87
C MET A 627 17.70 37.88 -8.49
N GLY A 628 18.97 37.54 -8.29
CA GLY A 628 19.50 37.26 -6.96
C GLY A 628 19.69 38.53 -6.14
N ILE A 629 20.01 38.38 -4.85
CA ILE A 629 20.50 39.48 -4.01
C ILE A 629 22.03 39.50 -4.02
N GLY A 630 22.60 40.67 -4.26
CA GLY A 630 24.05 40.87 -4.21
C GLY A 630 24.48 42.12 -4.95
N ALA A 631 25.75 42.48 -4.81
CA ALA A 631 26.28 43.69 -5.43
C ALA A 631 26.24 43.67 -6.96
N VAL A 632 26.40 42.48 -7.59
CA VAL A 632 26.32 42.33 -9.06
C VAL A 632 24.87 42.46 -9.58
N PRO A 633 23.87 41.75 -9.05
CA PRO A 633 22.47 42.00 -9.40
C PRO A 633 22.03 43.46 -9.17
N ASP A 634 22.44 44.05 -8.04
CA ASP A 634 22.15 45.46 -7.73
C ASP A 634 22.85 46.40 -8.75
N ALA A 635 24.04 46.07 -9.23
CA ALA A 635 24.74 46.80 -10.29
C ALA A 635 24.02 46.68 -11.64
N ALA A 636 23.58 45.48 -12.02
CA ALA A 636 22.83 45.24 -13.24
C ALA A 636 21.50 46.03 -13.22
N LEU A 637 20.75 45.97 -12.12
CA LEU A 637 19.53 46.77 -11.91
C LEU A 637 19.78 48.27 -12.15
N ASN A 638 20.88 48.79 -11.62
CA ASN A 638 21.22 50.20 -11.76
C ASN A 638 21.52 50.59 -13.21
N ALA A 639 22.07 49.69 -14.02
CA ALA A 639 22.39 49.90 -15.43
C ALA A 639 21.18 49.70 -16.37
N LEU A 640 20.11 49.03 -15.92
CA LEU A 640 18.94 48.73 -16.73
C LEU A 640 17.96 49.91 -16.94
N GLY A 641 18.22 51.10 -16.37
CA GLY A 641 17.24 52.21 -16.35
C GLY A 641 16.72 52.69 -17.73
N ASN A 642 17.50 52.49 -18.80
CA ASN A 642 17.10 52.86 -20.16
C ASN A 642 16.29 51.77 -20.90
N HIS A 643 16.21 50.57 -20.33
CA HIS A 643 15.43 49.47 -20.92
C HIS A 643 13.94 49.77 -20.83
N LYS A 644 13.17 49.11 -21.70
CA LYS A 644 11.73 49.30 -21.84
C LYS A 644 11.01 47.96 -21.77
N SER A 645 9.81 48.03 -21.24
CA SER A 645 8.87 46.90 -21.15
C SER A 645 9.39 45.69 -20.38
N LEU A 646 10.29 45.89 -19.41
CA LEU A 646 10.80 44.80 -18.60
C LEU A 646 9.68 44.20 -17.73
N GLY A 647 9.73 42.89 -17.56
CA GLY A 647 8.89 42.13 -16.64
C GLY A 647 9.70 41.57 -15.47
N ILE A 648 9.04 41.28 -14.35
CA ILE A 648 9.66 40.66 -13.17
C ILE A 648 8.90 39.38 -12.82
N HIS A 649 9.66 38.30 -12.71
CA HIS A 649 9.21 37.01 -12.19
C HIS A 649 10.41 36.37 -11.50
N THR A 650 10.47 36.44 -10.18
CA THR A 650 11.68 36.12 -9.43
C THR A 650 11.34 35.47 -8.11
N GLU A 651 12.17 34.57 -7.60
CA GLU A 651 12.01 34.05 -6.23
C GLU A 651 11.98 35.21 -5.22
N MET A 652 12.93 36.13 -5.37
CA MET A 652 13.10 37.27 -4.46
C MET A 652 13.57 38.54 -5.17
N PHE A 653 13.28 39.70 -4.57
CA PHE A 653 13.93 40.96 -4.94
C PHE A 653 14.12 41.89 -3.74
N SER A 654 14.94 42.93 -3.94
CA SER A 654 15.19 44.00 -2.98
C SER A 654 15.03 45.39 -3.62
N ASP A 655 15.41 46.44 -2.90
CA ASP A 655 15.18 47.85 -3.28
C ASP A 655 15.71 48.29 -4.65
N GLY A 656 16.69 47.57 -5.23
CA GLY A 656 17.23 47.90 -6.55
C GLY A 656 16.16 47.98 -7.65
N ILE A 657 15.04 47.27 -7.47
CA ILE A 657 13.90 47.28 -8.39
C ILE A 657 13.16 48.62 -8.42
N LEU A 658 13.15 49.36 -7.31
CA LEU A 658 12.34 50.56 -7.14
C LEU A 658 12.73 51.64 -8.15
N LYS A 659 14.03 51.79 -8.41
CA LYS A 659 14.54 52.74 -9.40
C LYS A 659 14.05 52.44 -10.82
N LEU A 660 13.95 51.16 -11.17
CA LEU A 660 13.46 50.73 -12.48
C LEU A 660 11.95 50.91 -12.63
N VAL A 661 11.19 50.77 -11.54
CA VAL A 661 9.77 51.14 -11.52
C VAL A 661 9.62 52.66 -11.66
N GLU A 662 10.40 53.44 -10.92
CA GLU A 662 10.38 54.92 -10.96
C GLU A 662 10.73 55.47 -12.35
N CYS A 663 11.65 54.85 -13.09
CA CYS A 663 11.98 55.26 -14.46
C CYS A 663 11.12 54.58 -15.55
N ASN A 664 10.05 53.88 -15.16
CA ASN A 664 9.11 53.18 -16.02
C ASN A 664 9.78 52.17 -16.98
N ALA A 665 10.88 51.55 -16.53
CA ALA A 665 11.54 50.47 -17.26
C ALA A 665 10.78 49.14 -17.06
N ILE A 666 10.23 48.91 -15.87
CA ILE A 666 9.42 47.73 -15.54
C ILE A 666 7.94 48.06 -15.75
N THR A 667 7.33 47.44 -16.75
CA THR A 667 5.90 47.56 -17.03
C THR A 667 5.17 46.22 -16.88
N ASN A 668 5.90 45.10 -16.97
CA ASN A 668 5.35 43.75 -17.05
C ASN A 668 4.37 43.55 -18.22
N SER A 669 4.36 44.42 -19.22
CA SER A 669 3.36 44.41 -20.31
C SER A 669 3.52 43.24 -21.26
N GLU A 670 4.74 42.73 -21.43
CA GLU A 670 5.02 41.60 -22.31
C GLU A 670 4.77 40.24 -21.64
N LYS A 671 4.67 40.18 -20.31
CA LYS A 671 4.51 38.92 -19.59
C LYS A 671 3.22 38.21 -19.99
N THR A 672 3.34 36.93 -20.30
CA THR A 672 2.22 36.02 -20.59
C THR A 672 1.44 35.66 -19.33
N LEU A 673 2.12 35.58 -18.19
CA LEU A 673 1.54 35.28 -16.88
C LEU A 673 1.53 36.54 -16.01
N TYR A 674 0.36 36.86 -15.46
CA TYR A 674 0.13 38.09 -14.69
C TYR A 674 0.61 39.36 -15.44
N PRO A 675 0.09 39.62 -16.66
CA PRO A 675 0.45 40.81 -17.44
C PRO A 675 0.20 42.07 -16.62
N GLY A 676 1.15 43.01 -16.68
CA GLY A 676 1.10 44.25 -15.91
C GLY A 676 1.44 44.09 -14.43
N LYS A 677 1.85 42.90 -13.95
CA LYS A 677 2.26 42.68 -12.55
C LYS A 677 3.64 42.05 -12.42
N MET A 678 4.39 42.53 -11.44
CA MET A 678 5.58 41.86 -10.93
C MET A 678 5.16 40.61 -10.16
N VAL A 679 5.90 39.52 -10.31
CA VAL A 679 5.68 38.28 -9.57
C VAL A 679 6.90 38.00 -8.70
N VAL A 680 6.67 37.69 -7.43
CA VAL A 680 7.72 37.38 -6.46
C VAL A 680 7.29 36.33 -5.45
N SER A 681 8.19 35.58 -4.82
CA SER A 681 7.83 34.72 -3.67
C SER A 681 8.09 35.39 -2.33
N PHE A 682 9.19 36.11 -2.16
CA PHE A 682 9.44 36.90 -0.96
C PHE A 682 10.35 38.13 -1.22
N VAL A 683 10.33 39.09 -0.32
CA VAL A 683 11.11 40.33 -0.43
C VAL A 683 11.95 40.56 0.83
N TYR A 684 13.10 41.20 0.66
CA TYR A 684 13.91 41.65 1.79
C TYR A 684 14.62 42.96 1.45
N GLY A 685 14.26 44.04 2.12
CA GLY A 685 14.67 45.38 1.71
C GLY A 685 14.54 46.42 2.82
N SER A 686 14.53 47.69 2.43
CA SER A 686 14.29 48.81 3.35
C SER A 686 12.80 49.04 3.59
N LYS A 687 12.49 49.91 4.56
CA LYS A 687 11.14 50.46 4.71
C LYS A 687 10.56 51.05 3.43
N LYS A 688 11.38 51.63 2.54
CA LYS A 688 10.90 52.16 1.25
C LYS A 688 10.30 51.03 0.39
N LEU A 689 10.95 49.86 0.37
CA LEU A 689 10.42 48.68 -0.31
C LEU A 689 9.12 48.19 0.33
N TYR A 690 9.08 48.08 1.65
CA TYR A 690 7.87 47.63 2.35
C TYR A 690 6.69 48.59 2.14
N SER A 691 6.93 49.90 2.16
CA SER A 691 5.92 50.91 1.81
C SER A 691 5.48 50.82 0.35
N PHE A 692 6.38 50.50 -0.58
CA PHE A 692 6.03 50.28 -2.00
C PHE A 692 5.14 49.05 -2.20
N LEU A 693 5.28 48.02 -1.35
CA LEU A 693 4.49 46.78 -1.45
C LEU A 693 3.10 46.90 -0.82
N HIS A 694 2.97 47.71 0.23
CA HIS A 694 1.73 47.88 0.98
C HIS A 694 0.60 48.36 0.07
N ASP A 695 -0.45 47.55 -0.05
CA ASP A 695 -1.61 47.77 -0.92
C ASP A 695 -1.27 48.07 -2.38
N ASN A 696 -0.16 47.53 -2.88
CA ASN A 696 0.23 47.70 -4.28
C ASN A 696 -0.09 46.45 -5.13
N PRO A 697 -1.21 46.43 -5.89
CA PRO A 697 -1.60 45.29 -6.72
C PRO A 697 -0.70 45.07 -7.94
N PHE A 698 0.26 45.98 -8.18
CA PHE A 698 1.34 45.81 -9.16
C PHE A 698 2.27 44.65 -8.79
N VAL A 699 2.31 44.23 -7.52
CA VAL A 699 3.13 43.12 -7.05
C VAL A 699 2.24 41.96 -6.61
N PHE A 700 2.44 40.81 -7.22
CA PHE A 700 1.79 39.56 -6.88
C PHE A 700 2.79 38.63 -6.18
N PHE A 701 2.44 38.16 -4.99
CA PHE A 701 3.22 37.14 -4.30
C PHE A 701 2.72 35.75 -4.71
N GLY A 702 3.58 34.94 -5.30
CA GLY A 702 3.29 33.56 -5.67
C GLY A 702 4.06 32.57 -4.82
N ASP A 703 3.43 31.41 -4.55
CA ASP A 703 4.09 30.30 -3.88
C ASP A 703 5.40 29.93 -4.57
N VAL A 704 6.45 29.71 -3.79
CA VAL A 704 7.79 29.43 -4.34
C VAL A 704 7.83 28.15 -5.18
N SER A 705 6.96 27.17 -4.91
CA SER A 705 6.86 25.97 -5.75
C SER A 705 6.32 26.26 -7.15
N TRP A 706 5.66 27.40 -7.34
CA TRP A 706 5.13 27.84 -8.63
C TRP A 706 6.01 28.90 -9.29
N VAL A 707 6.52 29.87 -8.52
CA VAL A 707 7.38 30.94 -9.06
C VAL A 707 8.66 30.37 -9.66
N ASN A 708 9.24 29.36 -9.00
CA ASN A 708 10.47 28.72 -9.46
C ASN A 708 10.20 27.51 -10.37
N ASP A 709 8.94 27.15 -10.63
CA ASP A 709 8.63 25.99 -11.46
C ASP A 709 9.17 26.20 -12.88
N PRO A 710 10.11 25.37 -13.36
CA PRO A 710 10.68 25.51 -14.70
C PRO A 710 9.62 25.48 -15.81
N SER A 711 8.51 24.77 -15.60
CA SER A 711 7.39 24.70 -16.54
C SER A 711 6.62 26.03 -16.65
N ILE A 712 6.66 26.85 -15.60
CA ILE A 712 6.12 28.21 -15.58
C ILE A 712 7.15 29.18 -16.15
N VAL A 713 8.38 29.10 -15.66
CA VAL A 713 9.49 29.98 -16.06
C VAL A 713 9.74 29.94 -17.57
N LYS A 714 9.67 28.76 -18.20
CA LYS A 714 9.86 28.60 -19.66
C LYS A 714 8.82 29.35 -20.51
N THR A 715 7.66 29.67 -19.94
CA THR A 715 6.58 30.38 -20.65
C THR A 715 6.77 31.90 -20.66
N LEU A 716 7.72 32.41 -19.88
CA LEU A 716 7.96 33.82 -19.74
C LEU A 716 8.83 34.34 -20.90
N PRO A 717 8.46 35.48 -21.50
CA PRO A 717 9.19 36.01 -22.65
C PRO A 717 10.58 36.47 -22.24
N LYS A 718 11.59 36.00 -23.00
CA LYS A 718 12.99 36.44 -22.88
C LYS A 718 13.48 36.36 -21.41
N MET A 719 13.16 35.27 -20.74
CA MET A 719 13.50 35.07 -19.34
C MET A 719 15.01 35.19 -19.13
N THR A 720 15.45 36.10 -18.27
CA THR A 720 16.86 36.36 -17.98
C THR A 720 17.11 36.27 -16.48
N ALA A 721 17.98 35.34 -16.08
CA ALA A 721 18.35 35.10 -14.68
C ALA A 721 19.70 35.76 -14.35
N ILE A 722 19.68 36.72 -13.42
CA ILE A 722 20.86 37.50 -13.00
C ILE A 722 21.23 37.11 -11.57
N ASN A 723 22.24 36.25 -11.42
CA ASN A 723 22.67 35.69 -10.14
C ASN A 723 24.16 35.96 -9.87
N SER A 724 24.55 35.90 -8.59
CA SER A 724 25.96 36.03 -8.19
C SER A 724 26.57 34.66 -7.92
N ALA A 725 27.83 34.49 -8.33
CA ALA A 725 28.68 33.37 -7.98
C ALA A 725 29.73 33.82 -6.97
N VAL A 726 30.17 32.89 -6.10
CA VAL A 726 31.32 33.11 -5.22
C VAL A 726 32.59 32.68 -5.95
N GLU A 727 32.58 31.46 -6.49
CA GLU A 727 33.65 30.90 -7.30
C GLU A 727 33.07 30.17 -8.50
N VAL A 728 33.81 30.17 -9.61
CA VAL A 728 33.52 29.36 -10.80
C VAL A 728 34.80 28.62 -11.17
N ASP A 729 34.72 27.31 -11.33
CA ASP A 729 35.88 26.52 -11.71
C ASP A 729 36.11 26.53 -13.23
N ILE A 730 37.23 25.95 -13.68
CA ILE A 730 37.59 25.89 -15.11
C ILE A 730 36.65 25.01 -15.95
N THR A 731 35.82 24.19 -15.31
CA THR A 731 34.80 23.35 -15.98
C THR A 731 33.46 24.07 -16.10
N GLY A 732 33.33 25.25 -15.46
CA GLY A 732 32.11 26.03 -15.41
C GLY A 732 31.19 25.67 -14.24
N GLN A 733 31.64 24.85 -13.27
CA GLN A 733 30.90 24.65 -12.03
C GLN A 733 30.89 25.93 -11.21
N VAL A 734 29.69 26.34 -10.79
CA VAL A 734 29.47 27.54 -10.00
C VAL A 734 29.22 27.15 -8.56
N VAL A 735 30.01 27.71 -7.65
CA VAL A 735 29.74 27.68 -6.21
C VAL A 735 29.17 29.05 -5.83
N SER A 736 27.94 29.05 -5.31
CA SER A 736 27.23 30.29 -4.91
C SER A 736 26.96 30.37 -3.41
N ASP A 737 27.00 29.24 -2.71
CA ASP A 737 26.47 29.09 -1.36
C ASP A 737 27.54 28.90 -0.29
N SER A 738 28.78 28.60 -0.65
CA SER A 738 29.83 28.18 0.28
C SER A 738 31.23 28.59 -0.17
N VAL A 739 32.17 28.63 0.79
CA VAL A 739 33.62 28.72 0.55
C VAL A 739 34.30 27.68 1.43
N GLY A 740 34.90 26.67 0.80
CA GLY A 740 35.38 25.49 1.51
C GLY A 740 34.22 24.80 2.25
N SER A 741 34.38 24.54 3.55
CA SER A 741 33.33 23.95 4.39
C SER A 741 32.36 24.99 4.99
N ARG A 742 32.54 26.28 4.67
CA ARG A 742 31.76 27.37 5.28
C ARG A 742 30.61 27.77 4.37
N PHE A 743 29.37 27.58 4.82
CA PHE A 743 28.18 28.08 4.13
C PHE A 743 28.04 29.60 4.30
N LEU A 744 27.93 30.30 3.17
CA LEU A 744 27.64 31.73 3.05
C LEU A 744 26.14 32.00 2.90
N SER A 745 25.41 31.13 2.19
CA SER A 745 23.95 31.18 1.96
C SER A 745 23.35 29.78 1.78
N GLY A 746 22.02 29.68 1.62
CA GLY A 746 21.35 28.43 1.20
C GLY A 746 21.25 28.29 -0.33
N PHE A 747 20.75 27.14 -0.80
CA PHE A 747 20.39 26.92 -2.20
C PHE A 747 19.16 27.77 -2.57
N GLY A 748 19.37 28.92 -3.20
CA GLY A 748 18.28 29.65 -3.88
C GLY A 748 17.88 28.92 -5.16
N GLY A 749 16.69 29.22 -5.70
CA GLY A 749 16.14 28.66 -6.94
C GLY A 749 16.92 28.98 -8.22
N GLN A 750 18.16 29.46 -8.12
CA GLN A 750 19.03 29.78 -9.26
C GLN A 750 19.11 28.60 -10.25
N VAL A 751 19.25 27.38 -9.72
CA VAL A 751 19.32 26.16 -10.53
C VAL A 751 18.02 25.93 -11.30
N ASP A 752 16.87 26.26 -10.71
CA ASP A 752 15.55 26.08 -11.33
C ASP A 752 15.36 27.04 -12.52
N PHE A 753 15.77 28.30 -12.38
CA PHE A 753 15.74 29.28 -13.48
C PHE A 753 16.77 29.01 -14.58
N ILE A 754 17.90 28.36 -14.24
CA ILE A 754 18.93 27.96 -15.21
C ILE A 754 18.54 26.67 -15.94
N ARG A 755 17.77 25.78 -15.30
CA ARG A 755 17.36 24.49 -15.88
C ARG A 755 16.12 24.65 -16.77
N GLY A 756 16.37 24.94 -18.05
CA GLY A 756 15.40 24.73 -19.14
C GLY A 756 15.37 23.30 -19.70
N ALA A 757 16.03 22.32 -19.06
CA ALA A 757 16.14 20.95 -19.59
C ALA A 757 15.08 20.02 -18.98
N ALA A 758 14.40 19.25 -19.83
CA ALA A 758 13.41 18.25 -19.42
C ALA A 758 13.98 17.16 -18.47
N ILE A 759 15.27 16.83 -18.62
CA ILE A 759 15.97 15.84 -17.81
C ILE A 759 17.30 16.44 -17.33
N SER A 760 17.51 16.45 -16.02
CA SER A 760 18.64 17.07 -15.34
C SER A 760 19.17 16.18 -14.19
N VAL A 761 20.18 16.66 -13.45
CA VAL A 761 20.74 15.93 -12.30
C VAL A 761 19.64 15.70 -11.26
N GLY A 762 19.48 14.44 -10.84
CA GLY A 762 18.46 14.02 -9.86
C GLY A 762 17.10 13.64 -10.45
N SER A 763 16.91 13.74 -11.77
CA SER A 763 15.59 13.47 -12.38
C SER A 763 15.13 12.02 -12.24
N ASN A 764 13.84 11.85 -11.97
CA ASN A 764 13.13 10.57 -12.07
C ASN A 764 12.47 10.49 -13.45
N VAL A 765 12.85 9.49 -14.24
CA VAL A 765 12.40 9.33 -15.62
C VAL A 765 11.65 8.00 -15.75
N PHE A 766 10.45 8.02 -16.33
CA PHE A 766 9.72 6.80 -16.68
C PHE A 766 10.12 6.31 -18.08
N ALA A 767 10.24 5.00 -18.25
CA ALA A 767 10.37 4.37 -19.57
C ALA A 767 9.26 3.35 -19.83
N HIS A 768 8.61 3.49 -20.98
CA HIS A 768 7.56 2.59 -21.46
C HIS A 768 8.10 1.16 -21.63
N GLY A 769 7.29 0.16 -21.28
CA GLY A 769 7.73 -1.23 -21.19
C GLY A 769 7.60 -2.05 -22.47
N ILE A 770 8.09 -3.29 -22.39
CA ILE A 770 7.83 -4.41 -23.29
C ILE A 770 8.06 -4.07 -24.78
N ALA A 771 7.13 -4.44 -25.65
CA ALA A 771 7.11 -4.11 -27.08
C ALA A 771 7.28 -2.60 -27.38
N ALA A 772 6.83 -1.73 -26.47
CA ALA A 772 6.87 -0.28 -26.61
C ALA A 772 8.15 0.37 -26.03
N THR A 773 9.11 -0.43 -25.56
CA THR A 773 10.37 0.08 -25.01
C THR A 773 11.03 1.06 -25.98
N PRO A 774 11.20 2.34 -25.61
CA PRO A 774 11.64 3.39 -26.53
C PRO A 774 13.17 3.39 -26.62
N THR A 775 13.75 2.31 -27.18
CA THR A 775 15.20 2.10 -27.24
C THR A 775 15.98 3.31 -27.76
N PRO A 776 15.56 3.99 -28.86
CA PRO A 776 16.27 5.19 -29.32
C PRO A 776 16.29 6.35 -28.30
N LEU A 777 15.21 6.56 -27.53
CA LEU A 777 15.18 7.59 -26.49
C LEU A 777 16.04 7.21 -25.28
N LEU A 778 16.14 5.91 -24.97
CA LEU A 778 17.00 5.42 -23.89
C LEU A 778 18.49 5.56 -24.24
N GLU A 779 18.86 5.33 -25.50
CA GLU A 779 20.19 5.62 -26.03
C GLU A 779 20.47 7.12 -25.97
N GLY A 780 19.53 7.95 -26.46
CA GLY A 780 19.63 9.41 -26.38
C GLY A 780 19.73 9.94 -24.95
N LEU A 781 19.04 9.33 -23.99
CA LEU A 781 19.16 9.66 -22.56
C LEU A 781 20.59 9.39 -22.05
N CYS A 782 21.19 8.28 -22.43
CA CYS A 782 22.56 7.94 -22.04
C CYS A 782 23.57 8.91 -22.66
N GLU A 783 23.40 9.26 -23.93
CA GLU A 783 24.22 10.25 -24.62
C GLU A 783 24.08 11.64 -23.98
N HIS A 784 22.85 12.07 -23.70
CA HIS A 784 22.55 13.33 -23.01
C HIS A 784 23.18 13.38 -21.61
N ALA A 785 23.07 12.30 -20.84
CA ALA A 785 23.66 12.21 -19.52
C ALA A 785 25.20 12.26 -19.55
N LYS A 786 25.83 11.70 -20.58
CA LYS A 786 27.28 11.79 -20.79
C LYS A 786 27.72 13.18 -21.23
N ALA A 787 27.06 13.72 -22.25
CA ALA A 787 27.40 15.01 -22.84
C ALA A 787 27.29 16.17 -21.84
N ASN A 788 26.40 16.06 -20.85
CA ASN A 788 26.11 17.11 -19.88
C ASN A 788 26.52 16.76 -18.44
N ASP A 789 27.35 15.74 -18.24
CA ASP A 789 27.76 15.20 -16.93
C ASP A 789 26.60 14.98 -15.93
N LEU A 790 25.40 14.60 -16.41
CA LEU A 790 24.24 14.38 -15.53
C LEU A 790 24.47 13.15 -14.65
N LYS A 791 24.03 13.24 -13.39
CA LYS A 791 24.19 12.18 -12.37
C LYS A 791 22.89 12.02 -11.56
N LYS A 792 22.78 10.91 -10.83
CA LYS A 792 21.65 10.58 -9.96
C LYS A 792 20.29 10.54 -10.70
N ILE A 793 20.29 10.21 -12.00
CA ILE A 793 19.05 9.98 -12.74
C ILE A 793 18.51 8.61 -12.33
N THR A 794 17.22 8.52 -11.99
CA THR A 794 16.55 7.26 -11.70
C THR A 794 15.61 6.90 -12.83
N LEU A 795 15.84 5.76 -13.47
CA LEU A 795 14.99 5.26 -14.57
C LEU A 795 13.95 4.28 -14.00
N HIS A 796 12.70 4.69 -13.88
CA HIS A 796 11.58 3.88 -13.42
C HIS A 796 10.91 3.17 -14.59
N HIS A 797 10.75 1.85 -14.49
CA HIS A 797 10.16 1.09 -15.57
C HIS A 797 9.61 -0.26 -15.08
N MET A 798 8.68 -0.81 -15.84
CA MET A 798 8.36 -2.24 -15.75
C MET A 798 9.34 -3.06 -16.61
N HIS A 799 8.94 -4.23 -17.08
CA HIS A 799 9.78 -5.06 -17.95
C HIS A 799 10.19 -4.28 -19.20
N LEU A 800 11.49 -4.06 -19.41
CA LEU A 800 12.04 -3.43 -20.62
C LEU A 800 12.59 -4.49 -21.58
N GLU A 801 12.64 -4.15 -22.87
CA GLU A 801 13.28 -4.96 -23.92
C GLU A 801 14.42 -4.20 -24.61
N GLY A 802 15.32 -4.95 -25.26
CA GLY A 802 16.47 -4.38 -25.96
C GLY A 802 17.69 -4.10 -25.08
N PRO A 803 18.69 -3.37 -25.61
CA PRO A 803 19.93 -3.06 -24.92
C PRO A 803 19.69 -2.14 -23.70
N VAL A 804 20.59 -2.23 -22.73
CA VAL A 804 20.57 -1.46 -21.47
C VAL A 804 21.81 -0.55 -21.40
N PRO A 805 21.94 0.44 -22.31
CA PRO A 805 23.16 1.23 -22.48
C PRO A 805 23.59 1.99 -21.22
N TRP A 806 22.65 2.29 -20.31
CA TRP A 806 22.96 2.94 -19.04
C TRP A 806 23.74 2.06 -18.05
N LEU A 807 23.82 0.74 -18.29
CA LEU A 807 24.69 -0.15 -17.51
C LEU A 807 26.15 -0.15 -18.00
N ALA A 808 26.45 0.54 -19.10
CA ALA A 808 27.82 0.67 -19.58
C ALA A 808 28.71 1.40 -18.54
N PRO A 809 30.01 1.06 -18.42
CA PRO A 809 30.89 1.63 -17.40
C PRO A 809 30.96 3.17 -17.36
N ASP A 810 30.76 3.84 -18.50
CA ASP A 810 30.77 5.31 -18.66
C ASP A 810 29.42 5.97 -18.32
N VAL A 811 28.35 5.19 -18.10
CA VAL A 811 26.98 5.68 -17.80
C VAL A 811 26.41 5.16 -16.48
N LYS A 812 26.85 3.99 -15.99
CA LYS A 812 26.26 3.31 -14.82
C LYS A 812 26.27 4.11 -13.51
N ASP A 813 27.20 5.05 -13.37
CA ASP A 813 27.29 5.92 -12.19
C ASP A 813 26.41 7.19 -12.34
N ARG A 814 25.76 7.34 -13.51
CA ARG A 814 24.91 8.49 -13.88
C ARG A 814 23.43 8.17 -13.79
N ILE A 815 23.04 7.03 -14.36
CA ILE A 815 21.65 6.57 -14.48
C ILE A 815 21.52 5.24 -13.76
N ARG A 816 20.56 5.14 -12.85
CA ARG A 816 20.26 3.90 -12.13
C ARG A 816 18.85 3.42 -12.43
N SER A 817 18.71 2.19 -12.89
CA SER A 817 17.40 1.55 -13.10
C SER A 817 16.72 1.26 -11.77
N ASN A 818 15.41 1.51 -11.71
CA ASN A 818 14.51 1.05 -10.65
C ASN A 818 13.39 0.21 -11.29
N SER A 819 13.59 -1.10 -11.30
CA SER A 819 12.64 -2.06 -11.88
C SER A 819 11.42 -2.22 -10.96
N LEU A 820 10.26 -1.78 -11.41
CA LEU A 820 8.96 -2.04 -10.76
C LEU A 820 8.43 -3.44 -11.15
N PHE A 821 8.94 -3.99 -12.25
CA PHE A 821 8.90 -5.40 -12.62
C PHE A 821 10.15 -5.68 -13.46
N THR A 822 11.00 -6.64 -13.07
CA THR A 822 12.28 -6.85 -13.79
C THR A 822 12.16 -7.88 -14.92
N GLY A 823 12.84 -7.60 -16.03
CA GLY A 823 12.91 -8.46 -17.21
C GLY A 823 14.27 -9.17 -17.35
N HIS A 824 14.45 -9.94 -18.43
CA HIS A 824 15.67 -10.73 -18.62
C HIS A 824 16.94 -9.86 -18.77
N ASN A 825 16.84 -8.73 -19.48
CA ASN A 825 17.96 -7.80 -19.75
C ASN A 825 18.53 -7.13 -18.49
N LEU A 826 17.68 -6.85 -17.49
CA LEU A 826 18.09 -6.22 -16.23
C LEU A 826 18.22 -7.20 -15.06
N ARG A 827 17.86 -8.47 -15.24
CA ARG A 827 17.91 -9.47 -14.16
C ARG A 827 19.29 -9.58 -13.52
N ASN A 828 20.34 -9.64 -14.33
CA ASN A 828 21.71 -9.73 -13.80
C ASN A 828 22.05 -8.47 -13.00
N ALA A 829 21.72 -7.29 -13.54
CA ALA A 829 21.96 -6.00 -12.90
C ALA A 829 21.20 -5.84 -11.57
N VAL A 830 19.97 -6.34 -11.49
CA VAL A 830 19.21 -6.37 -10.23
C VAL A 830 19.86 -7.30 -9.21
N ASN A 831 20.36 -8.46 -9.65
CA ASN A 831 20.96 -9.46 -8.76
C ASN A 831 22.42 -9.17 -8.38
N ASP A 832 23.13 -8.33 -9.13
CA ASP A 832 24.47 -7.87 -8.79
C ASP A 832 24.47 -6.50 -8.10
N GLY A 833 23.30 -5.86 -7.97
CA GLY A 833 23.11 -4.58 -7.28
C GLY A 833 23.40 -3.33 -8.12
N THR A 834 23.71 -3.46 -9.41
CA THR A 834 23.87 -2.31 -10.33
C THR A 834 22.53 -1.67 -10.73
N ALA A 835 21.41 -2.39 -10.58
CA ALA A 835 20.05 -1.88 -10.70
C ALA A 835 19.23 -2.14 -9.43
N ASP A 836 18.25 -1.28 -9.15
CA ASP A 836 17.30 -1.44 -8.06
C ASP A 836 16.05 -2.23 -8.50
N PHE A 837 15.40 -2.91 -7.56
CA PHE A 837 14.14 -3.63 -7.75
C PHE A 837 13.12 -3.26 -6.66
N ASN A 838 11.88 -2.99 -7.07
CA ASN A 838 10.77 -2.65 -6.19
C ASN A 838 9.75 -3.79 -6.14
N SER A 839 9.52 -4.36 -4.96
CA SER A 839 8.52 -5.40 -4.77
C SER A 839 7.19 -4.75 -4.39
N ILE A 840 6.30 -4.66 -5.37
CA ILE A 840 4.98 -4.05 -5.23
C ILE A 840 3.95 -4.85 -6.04
N PHE A 841 2.68 -4.81 -5.62
CA PHE A 841 1.59 -5.33 -6.43
C PHE A 841 1.52 -4.57 -7.74
N LEU A 842 1.27 -5.27 -8.85
CA LEU A 842 1.24 -4.59 -10.14
C LEU A 842 0.12 -3.55 -10.22
N GLN A 843 -1.05 -3.84 -9.63
CA GLN A 843 -2.15 -2.88 -9.52
C GLN A 843 -1.80 -1.60 -8.74
N GLU A 844 -0.73 -1.58 -7.94
CA GLU A 844 -0.36 -0.42 -7.12
C GLU A 844 0.73 0.46 -7.73
N ILE A 845 1.43 -0.01 -8.77
CA ILE A 845 2.45 0.81 -9.43
C ILE A 845 1.88 2.15 -9.92
N PRO A 846 0.72 2.21 -10.61
CA PRO A 846 0.13 3.48 -11.03
C PRO A 846 -0.10 4.45 -9.86
N ARG A 847 -0.38 3.92 -8.67
CA ARG A 847 -0.61 4.72 -7.45
C ARG A 847 0.67 5.40 -6.99
N LEU A 848 1.86 4.82 -7.22
CA LEU A 848 3.14 5.47 -6.88
C LEU A 848 3.29 6.81 -7.61
N PHE A 849 2.90 6.87 -8.88
CA PHE A 849 2.94 8.09 -9.67
C PHE A 849 1.79 9.02 -9.25
N ARG A 850 0.56 8.52 -9.21
CA ARG A 850 -0.65 9.32 -8.88
C ARG A 850 -0.60 9.97 -7.49
N SER A 851 0.06 9.34 -6.52
CA SER A 851 0.20 9.90 -5.18
C SER A 851 1.41 10.82 -5.01
N GLY A 852 2.23 11.00 -6.05
CA GLY A 852 3.50 11.71 -5.96
C GLY A 852 4.57 10.99 -5.13
N MET A 853 4.38 9.70 -4.78
CA MET A 853 5.41 8.92 -4.07
C MET A 853 6.65 8.74 -4.95
N ILE A 854 6.43 8.64 -6.27
CA ILE A 854 7.44 8.83 -7.30
C ILE A 854 6.93 9.95 -8.20
N HIS A 855 7.42 11.16 -8.00
CA HIS A 855 7.27 12.24 -8.96
C HIS A 855 8.15 11.96 -10.18
N LEU A 856 7.58 12.05 -11.37
CA LEU A 856 8.27 11.83 -12.64
C LEU A 856 8.55 13.19 -13.32
N ASN A 857 9.81 13.48 -13.60
CA ASN A 857 10.19 14.68 -14.36
C ASN A 857 9.97 14.49 -15.86
N ALA A 858 10.15 13.26 -16.35
CA ALA A 858 9.91 12.95 -17.75
C ALA A 858 9.35 11.53 -17.92
N ALA A 859 8.55 11.35 -18.98
CA ALA A 859 8.12 10.04 -19.47
C ALA A 859 8.61 9.83 -20.91
N LEU A 860 9.39 8.79 -21.12
CA LEU A 860 9.85 8.34 -22.44
C LEU A 860 8.90 7.25 -22.94
N ILE A 861 8.19 7.51 -24.03
CA ILE A 861 7.15 6.61 -24.55
C ILE A 861 7.27 6.37 -26.05
N THR A 862 6.71 5.25 -26.52
CA THR A 862 6.49 5.01 -27.96
C THR A 862 5.00 4.99 -28.21
N VAL A 863 4.53 5.73 -29.21
CA VAL A 863 3.12 5.86 -29.57
C VAL A 863 2.88 5.56 -31.05
N SER A 864 1.64 5.22 -31.40
CA SER A 864 1.20 5.21 -32.80
C SER A 864 1.25 6.62 -33.39
N PRO A 865 1.38 6.77 -34.71
CA PRO A 865 1.23 8.07 -35.34
C PRO A 865 -0.14 8.69 -35.00
N PRO A 866 -0.23 10.04 -34.96
CA PRO A 866 -1.50 10.71 -34.77
C PRO A 866 -2.44 10.40 -35.94
N ASP A 867 -3.73 10.23 -35.64
CA ASP A 867 -4.76 10.18 -36.69
C ASP A 867 -5.06 11.59 -37.24
N SER A 868 -6.06 11.67 -38.13
CA SER A 868 -6.54 12.94 -38.70
C SER A 868 -7.09 13.93 -37.68
N ARG A 869 -7.21 13.54 -36.40
CA ARG A 869 -7.67 14.36 -35.27
C ARG A 869 -6.59 14.53 -34.20
N GLY A 870 -5.33 14.18 -34.46
CA GLY A 870 -4.22 14.35 -33.52
C GLY A 870 -4.16 13.30 -32.41
N PHE A 871 -4.96 12.24 -32.45
CA PHE A 871 -4.91 11.19 -31.42
C PHE A 871 -3.88 10.13 -31.76
N CYS A 872 -2.92 9.94 -30.86
CA CYS A 872 -2.00 8.81 -30.80
C CYS A 872 -2.53 7.76 -29.80
N THR A 873 -1.86 6.61 -29.76
CA THR A 873 -2.11 5.58 -28.75
C THR A 873 -0.80 5.07 -28.18
N LEU A 874 -0.78 4.69 -26.89
CA LEU A 874 0.31 3.95 -26.25
C LEU A 874 0.48 2.51 -26.82
N GLY A 875 -0.36 2.14 -27.79
CA GLY A 875 -0.31 0.90 -28.55
C GLY A 875 -0.38 -0.34 -27.68
N THR A 876 0.76 -1.01 -27.47
CA THR A 876 0.84 -2.33 -26.84
C THR A 876 0.79 -2.32 -25.31
N SER A 877 0.85 -1.16 -24.66
CA SER A 877 1.00 -1.08 -23.20
C SER A 877 0.33 0.18 -22.67
N ALA A 878 -0.82 0.01 -22.00
CA ALA A 878 -1.44 1.07 -21.19
C ALA A 878 -0.94 0.99 -19.75
N ASP A 879 -0.98 -0.22 -19.19
CA ASP A 879 -0.46 -0.61 -17.88
C ASP A 879 -0.22 0.50 -16.85
N THR A 880 1.04 0.81 -16.59
CA THR A 880 1.53 1.90 -15.74
C THR A 880 1.88 3.13 -16.57
N ALA A 881 2.09 2.95 -17.88
CA ALA A 881 2.38 4.04 -18.82
C ALA A 881 1.29 5.12 -18.79
N ARG A 882 0.00 4.73 -18.71
CA ARG A 882 -1.13 5.66 -18.59
C ARG A 882 -1.00 6.57 -17.37
N ALA A 883 -0.60 6.03 -16.22
CA ALA A 883 -0.38 6.84 -15.03
C ALA A 883 0.87 7.72 -15.15
N ALA A 884 1.95 7.21 -15.73
CA ALA A 884 3.17 7.97 -15.95
C ALA A 884 2.94 9.19 -16.86
N VAL A 885 2.29 9.01 -18.03
CA VAL A 885 1.99 10.11 -18.96
C VAL A 885 0.96 11.11 -18.41
N THR A 886 0.20 10.74 -17.38
CA THR A 886 -0.74 11.68 -16.75
C THR A 886 -0.05 12.58 -15.73
N LEU A 887 1.08 12.14 -15.17
CA LEU A 887 1.74 12.72 -13.99
C LEU A 887 3.15 13.26 -14.27
N ALA A 888 3.77 12.91 -15.40
CA ALA A 888 5.11 13.38 -15.73
C ALA A 888 5.10 14.85 -16.16
N ASP A 889 6.09 15.62 -15.72
CA ASP A 889 6.20 17.05 -16.06
C ASP A 889 6.43 17.25 -17.57
N VAL A 890 7.15 16.33 -18.21
CA VAL A 890 7.46 16.34 -19.65
C VAL A 890 7.22 14.98 -20.29
N ILE A 891 6.58 14.95 -21.45
CA ILE A 891 6.38 13.73 -22.25
C ILE A 891 7.21 13.80 -23.53
N ILE A 892 8.13 12.84 -23.67
CA ILE A 892 8.96 12.67 -24.86
C ILE A 892 8.54 11.38 -25.55
N ALA A 893 7.93 11.50 -26.72
CA ALA A 893 7.35 10.38 -27.45
C ALA A 893 8.08 10.08 -28.76
N ILE A 894 8.21 8.80 -29.09
CA ILE A 894 8.47 8.35 -30.45
C ILE A 894 7.12 8.08 -31.14
N SER A 895 6.83 8.79 -32.23
CA SER A 895 5.80 8.40 -33.20
C SER A 895 6.36 7.29 -34.10
N ASN A 896 5.82 6.08 -33.98
CA ASN A 896 6.32 4.89 -34.68
C ASN A 896 5.19 4.21 -35.46
N LYS A 897 5.29 4.14 -36.80
CA LYS A 897 4.25 3.53 -37.64
C LYS A 897 3.98 2.05 -37.37
N ASN A 898 4.95 1.35 -36.75
CA ASN A 898 4.80 -0.05 -36.39
C ASN A 898 3.95 -0.22 -35.12
N MET A 899 3.75 0.85 -34.32
CA MET A 899 2.93 0.84 -33.12
C MET A 899 1.44 0.72 -33.48
N PRO A 900 0.74 -0.36 -33.07
CA PRO A 900 -0.67 -0.53 -33.40
C PRO A 900 -1.52 0.54 -32.72
N ARG A 901 -2.55 1.00 -33.42
CA ARG A 901 -3.57 1.88 -32.85
C ARG A 901 -4.56 1.04 -32.05
N THR A 902 -4.59 1.23 -30.74
CA THR A 902 -5.41 0.41 -29.82
C THR A 902 -6.48 1.26 -29.11
N PHE A 903 -7.47 0.59 -28.49
CA PHE A 903 -8.58 1.27 -27.81
C PHE A 903 -8.50 1.14 -26.29
N GLY A 904 -9.18 2.04 -25.60
CA GLY A 904 -9.26 2.09 -24.14
C GLY A 904 -8.35 3.18 -23.59
N ASP A 905 -7.66 2.89 -22.50
CA ASP A 905 -6.83 3.84 -21.76
C ASP A 905 -5.51 4.19 -22.48
N THR A 906 -5.28 3.70 -23.69
CA THR A 906 -4.08 3.99 -24.50
C THR A 906 -4.14 5.32 -25.23
N LEU A 907 -5.32 5.94 -25.39
CA LEU A 907 -5.48 7.18 -26.15
C LEU A 907 -4.74 8.35 -25.49
N ILE A 908 -3.96 9.08 -26.29
CA ILE A 908 -3.28 10.32 -25.92
C ILE A 908 -3.36 11.27 -27.12
N HIS A 909 -3.84 12.49 -26.92
CA HIS A 909 -3.82 13.51 -27.97
C HIS A 909 -2.44 14.17 -28.03
N GLU A 910 -1.95 14.46 -29.23
CA GLU A 910 -0.60 15.01 -29.46
C GLU A 910 -0.33 16.32 -28.71
N SER A 911 -1.37 17.11 -28.43
CA SER A 911 -1.25 18.35 -27.63
C SER A 911 -0.82 18.12 -26.17
N HIS A 912 -0.85 16.88 -25.68
CA HIS A 912 -0.32 16.52 -24.36
C HIS A 912 1.14 16.06 -24.42
N ILE A 913 1.72 15.87 -25.62
CA ILE A 913 3.10 15.42 -25.80
C ILE A 913 3.98 16.65 -26.04
N ASP A 914 4.98 16.89 -25.17
CA ASP A 914 5.87 18.04 -25.29
C ASP A 914 6.86 17.92 -26.45
N PHE A 915 7.43 16.73 -26.64
CA PHE A 915 8.39 16.44 -27.70
C PHE A 915 8.02 15.14 -28.40
N MET A 916 7.78 15.18 -29.70
CA MET A 916 7.50 13.99 -30.50
C MET A 916 8.52 13.85 -31.62
N ILE A 917 9.17 12.69 -31.71
CA ILE A 917 10.11 12.37 -32.80
C ILE A 917 9.51 11.26 -33.66
N GLU A 918 9.64 11.34 -34.98
CA GLU A 918 9.29 10.23 -35.85
C GLU A 918 10.44 9.22 -35.92
N ASN A 919 10.19 7.97 -35.52
CA ASN A 919 11.17 6.89 -35.64
C ASN A 919 10.47 5.53 -35.73
N ASP A 920 10.58 4.90 -36.90
CA ASP A 920 9.93 3.64 -37.24
C ASP A 920 10.77 2.40 -36.88
N PHE A 921 11.49 2.41 -35.76
CA PHE A 921 12.24 1.24 -35.31
C PHE A 921 11.30 0.04 -35.14
N PRO A 922 11.76 -1.20 -35.42
CA PRO A 922 10.93 -2.39 -35.19
C PRO A 922 10.55 -2.50 -33.72
N LEU A 923 9.26 -2.67 -33.42
CA LEU A 923 8.83 -2.98 -32.06
C LEU A 923 9.49 -4.27 -31.56
N HIS A 924 9.71 -4.37 -30.26
CA HIS A 924 10.28 -5.58 -29.68
C HIS A 924 9.28 -6.73 -29.77
N GLU A 925 9.69 -7.84 -30.39
CA GLU A 925 8.88 -9.04 -30.53
C GLU A 925 9.32 -10.13 -29.55
N ARG A 926 8.36 -10.90 -29.04
CA ARG A 926 8.64 -12.09 -28.24
C ARG A 926 9.23 -13.19 -29.12
N LYS A 927 10.36 -13.78 -28.71
CA LYS A 927 10.91 -14.97 -29.37
C LYS A 927 10.23 -16.25 -28.88
N PHE A 928 9.72 -17.06 -29.80
CA PHE A 928 9.03 -18.32 -29.54
C PHE A 928 9.94 -19.53 -29.75
N ASP A 929 11.09 -19.58 -29.08
CA ASP A 929 12.11 -20.63 -29.37
C ASP A 929 11.93 -21.91 -28.53
N ALA A 930 11.08 -21.90 -27.51
CA ALA A 930 10.91 -23.04 -26.62
C ALA A 930 9.80 -23.98 -27.13
N LYS A 931 10.18 -25.17 -27.61
CA LYS A 931 9.24 -26.30 -27.70
C LYS A 931 8.67 -26.56 -26.30
N THR A 932 7.35 -26.45 -26.17
CA THR A 932 6.61 -26.90 -24.99
C THR A 932 6.96 -28.36 -24.71
N SER A 933 7.47 -28.62 -23.51
CA SER A 933 7.78 -29.97 -23.07
C SER A 933 6.52 -30.82 -22.92
N GLU A 934 6.66 -32.14 -22.98
CA GLU A 934 5.53 -33.06 -22.75
C GLU A 934 4.89 -32.88 -21.36
N ALA A 935 5.68 -32.52 -20.35
CA ALA A 935 5.16 -32.19 -19.02
C ALA A 935 4.25 -30.95 -19.08
N GLU A 936 4.70 -29.87 -19.74
CA GLU A 936 3.93 -28.63 -19.86
C GLU A 936 2.66 -28.82 -20.70
N LYS A 937 2.71 -29.66 -21.75
CA LYS A 937 1.52 -30.04 -22.53
C LYS A 937 0.47 -30.74 -21.67
N LYS A 938 0.88 -31.75 -20.90
CA LYS A 938 -0.01 -32.47 -19.97
C LYS A 938 -0.62 -31.55 -18.93
N ILE A 939 0.17 -30.60 -18.39
CA ILE A 939 -0.35 -29.58 -17.47
C ILE A 939 -1.43 -28.73 -18.17
N GLY A 940 -1.16 -28.26 -19.39
CA GLY A 940 -2.12 -27.49 -20.18
C GLY A 940 -3.42 -28.25 -20.43
N GLU A 941 -3.33 -29.54 -20.79
CA GLU A 941 -4.47 -30.43 -20.99
C GLU A 941 -5.29 -30.63 -19.71
N LEU A 942 -4.62 -30.88 -18.57
CA LEU A 942 -5.30 -31.01 -17.28
C LEU A 942 -6.05 -29.73 -16.89
N ILE A 943 -5.43 -28.56 -17.07
CA ILE A 943 -6.07 -27.27 -16.78
C ILE A 943 -7.29 -27.07 -17.68
N ALA A 944 -7.13 -27.26 -18.99
CA ALA A 944 -8.19 -27.07 -19.96
C ALA A 944 -9.37 -28.03 -19.70
N ASN A 945 -9.10 -29.32 -19.53
CA ASN A 945 -10.15 -30.33 -19.46
C ASN A 945 -10.87 -30.38 -18.12
N GLU A 946 -10.17 -30.08 -17.01
CA GLU A 946 -10.71 -30.30 -15.65
C GLU A 946 -11.05 -29.01 -14.90
N LEU A 947 -10.41 -27.88 -15.25
CA LEU A 947 -10.50 -26.63 -14.47
C LEU A 947 -11.11 -25.47 -15.23
N VAL A 948 -11.11 -25.48 -16.57
CA VAL A 948 -11.73 -24.43 -17.39
C VAL A 948 -13.12 -24.87 -17.82
N ALA A 949 -14.14 -24.07 -17.49
CA ALA A 949 -15.51 -24.30 -17.94
C ALA A 949 -15.84 -23.45 -19.17
N ASN A 950 -16.78 -23.89 -20.01
CA ASN A 950 -17.38 -23.03 -21.03
C ASN A 950 -17.99 -21.77 -20.39
N GLY A 951 -17.83 -20.63 -21.05
CA GLY A 951 -18.24 -19.33 -20.50
C GLY A 951 -17.31 -18.74 -19.43
N ALA A 952 -16.15 -19.37 -19.16
CA ALA A 952 -15.20 -18.83 -18.19
C ALA A 952 -14.44 -17.62 -18.73
N THR A 953 -14.17 -16.65 -17.84
CA THR A 953 -13.24 -15.56 -18.11
C THR A 953 -11.84 -15.96 -17.65
N LEU A 954 -10.86 -15.83 -18.54
CA LEU A 954 -9.50 -16.31 -18.31
C LEU A 954 -8.54 -15.15 -18.04
N GLN A 955 -7.70 -15.34 -17.03
CA GLN A 955 -6.40 -14.71 -16.91
C GLN A 955 -5.33 -15.77 -17.09
N MET A 956 -4.28 -15.43 -17.82
CA MET A 956 -3.16 -16.32 -18.10
C MET A 956 -1.85 -15.54 -18.00
N GLY A 957 -0.85 -16.14 -17.34
CA GLY A 957 0.51 -15.64 -17.42
C GLY A 957 1.14 -15.89 -18.79
N ILE A 958 2.42 -15.55 -18.92
CA ILE A 958 3.25 -15.97 -20.05
C ILE A 958 4.11 -17.18 -19.72
N GLY A 959 4.51 -17.89 -20.77
CA GLY A 959 5.43 -19.02 -20.68
C GLY A 959 4.80 -20.30 -21.21
N ALA A 960 5.59 -21.37 -21.19
CA ALA A 960 5.24 -22.62 -21.85
C ALA A 960 3.99 -23.29 -21.26
N VAL A 961 3.71 -23.15 -19.96
CA VAL A 961 2.51 -23.71 -19.33
C VAL A 961 1.23 -22.96 -19.72
N PRO A 962 1.15 -21.61 -19.58
CA PRO A 962 0.02 -20.86 -20.12
C PRO A 962 -0.21 -21.09 -21.63
N ASP A 963 0.87 -21.10 -22.43
CA ASP A 963 0.79 -21.37 -23.87
C ASP A 963 0.25 -22.80 -24.13
N ALA A 964 0.63 -23.79 -23.31
CA ALA A 964 0.09 -25.15 -23.40
C ALA A 964 -1.40 -25.22 -23.06
N ALA A 965 -1.82 -24.53 -21.99
CA ALA A 965 -3.24 -24.47 -21.60
C ALA A 965 -4.07 -23.84 -22.73
N LEU A 966 -3.62 -22.71 -23.29
CA LEU A 966 -4.26 -22.07 -24.44
C LEU A 966 -4.44 -23.03 -25.63
N ASN A 967 -3.39 -23.79 -25.96
CA ASN A 967 -3.45 -24.74 -27.07
C ASN A 967 -4.48 -25.87 -26.86
N ALA A 968 -4.74 -26.24 -25.60
CA ALA A 968 -5.71 -27.28 -25.24
C ALA A 968 -7.17 -26.76 -25.18
N LEU A 969 -7.39 -25.44 -25.24
CA LEU A 969 -8.73 -24.84 -25.09
C LEU A 969 -9.56 -24.78 -26.38
N GLY A 970 -9.07 -25.30 -27.52
CA GLY A 970 -9.73 -25.12 -28.84
C GLY A 970 -11.18 -25.60 -28.95
N ASN A 971 -11.60 -26.57 -28.12
CA ASN A 971 -12.97 -27.09 -28.11
C ASN A 971 -13.91 -26.38 -27.11
N HIS A 972 -13.37 -25.46 -26.31
CA HIS A 972 -14.17 -24.67 -25.37
C HIS A 972 -14.97 -23.61 -26.10
N LYS A 973 -16.05 -23.15 -25.48
CA LYS A 973 -17.00 -22.19 -26.07
C LYS A 973 -17.22 -21.01 -25.15
N ASN A 974 -17.44 -19.86 -25.77
CA ASN A 974 -17.84 -18.62 -25.13
C ASN A 974 -16.87 -18.13 -24.04
N LEU A 975 -15.58 -18.43 -24.18
CA LEU A 975 -14.57 -17.97 -23.24
C LEU A 975 -14.44 -16.45 -23.32
N GLY A 976 -14.13 -15.83 -22.18
CA GLY A 976 -13.80 -14.42 -22.05
C GLY A 976 -12.32 -14.23 -21.69
N ILE A 977 -11.77 -13.06 -22.00
CA ILE A 977 -10.44 -12.63 -21.58
C ILE A 977 -10.54 -11.35 -20.75
N HIS A 978 -9.97 -11.41 -19.56
CA HIS A 978 -9.68 -10.25 -18.72
C HIS A 978 -8.40 -10.56 -17.97
N THR A 979 -7.31 -9.98 -18.44
CA THR A 979 -5.96 -10.38 -18.01
C THR A 979 -5.07 -9.16 -17.91
N GLU A 980 -4.06 -9.20 -17.05
CA GLU A 980 -2.98 -8.22 -17.07
C GLU A 980 -2.34 -8.16 -18.47
N MET A 981 -2.02 -9.33 -19.03
CA MET A 981 -1.35 -9.42 -20.31
C MET A 981 -1.70 -10.69 -21.10
N PHE A 982 -1.50 -10.63 -22.42
CA PHE A 982 -1.53 -11.83 -23.27
C PHE A 982 -0.53 -11.74 -24.43
N SER A 983 -0.32 -12.89 -25.08
CA SER A 983 0.58 -13.08 -26.23
C SER A 983 -0.17 -13.79 -27.37
N ASP A 984 0.54 -14.22 -28.42
CA ASP A 984 -0.04 -14.78 -29.65
C ASP A 984 -0.94 -16.01 -29.46
N GLY A 985 -0.79 -16.75 -28.34
CA GLY A 985 -1.55 -17.97 -28.08
C GLY A 985 -3.08 -17.81 -28.06
N ILE A 986 -3.58 -16.58 -27.85
CA ILE A 986 -5.02 -16.29 -27.88
C ILE A 986 -5.59 -16.22 -29.32
N LEU A 987 -4.76 -15.92 -30.34
CA LEU A 987 -5.23 -15.62 -31.68
C LEU A 987 -5.98 -16.81 -32.29
N LYS A 988 -5.43 -18.01 -32.15
CA LYS A 988 -6.05 -19.25 -32.63
C LYS A 988 -7.42 -19.51 -31.99
N LEU A 989 -7.57 -19.18 -30.70
CA LEU A 989 -8.82 -19.36 -29.96
C LEU A 989 -9.89 -18.33 -30.36
N VAL A 990 -9.47 -17.13 -30.77
CA VAL A 990 -10.37 -16.15 -31.40
C VAL A 990 -10.80 -16.65 -32.77
N GLU A 991 -9.85 -17.11 -33.60
CA GLU A 991 -10.12 -17.63 -34.95
C GLU A 991 -11.11 -18.82 -34.94
N CYS A 992 -11.03 -19.71 -33.95
CA CYS A 992 -11.94 -20.85 -33.82
C CYS A 992 -13.21 -20.55 -33.01
N ASN A 993 -13.48 -19.28 -32.67
CA ASN A 993 -14.62 -18.82 -31.87
C ASN A 993 -14.71 -19.45 -30.46
N ALA A 994 -13.60 -19.95 -29.92
CA ALA A 994 -13.54 -20.37 -28.52
C ALA A 994 -13.60 -19.15 -27.59
N ILE A 995 -12.91 -18.05 -27.94
CA ILE A 995 -12.97 -16.75 -27.25
C ILE A 995 -13.96 -15.84 -27.98
N THR A 996 -15.09 -15.55 -27.33
CA THR A 996 -16.11 -14.61 -27.84
C THR A 996 -16.34 -13.43 -26.90
N ASN A 997 -15.97 -13.58 -25.63
CA ASN A 997 -16.28 -12.62 -24.56
C ASN A 997 -17.79 -12.37 -24.34
N SER A 998 -18.69 -13.19 -24.90
CA SER A 998 -20.13 -12.94 -24.91
C SER A 998 -20.77 -13.02 -23.52
N GLU A 999 -20.22 -13.85 -22.63
CA GLU A 999 -20.74 -14.06 -21.27
C GLU A 999 -20.18 -13.06 -20.24
N LYS A 1000 -19.15 -12.28 -20.60
CA LYS A 1000 -18.52 -11.36 -19.66
C LYS A 1000 -19.52 -10.31 -19.16
N THR A 1001 -19.56 -10.11 -17.86
CA THR A 1001 -20.36 -9.08 -17.18
C THR A 1001 -19.85 -7.67 -17.41
N LEU A 1002 -18.56 -7.55 -17.73
CA LEU A 1002 -17.85 -6.29 -17.94
C LEU A 1002 -17.21 -6.28 -19.33
N TYR A 1003 -17.51 -5.27 -20.14
CA TYR A 1003 -17.18 -5.21 -21.56
C TYR A 1003 -17.56 -6.50 -22.33
N PRO A 1004 -18.85 -6.87 -22.36
CA PRO A 1004 -19.31 -8.03 -23.13
C PRO A 1004 -18.91 -7.89 -24.60
N GLY A 1005 -18.46 -9.00 -25.18
CA GLY A 1005 -17.96 -9.04 -26.55
C GLY A 1005 -16.56 -8.46 -26.75
N LYS A 1006 -15.83 -8.07 -25.69
CA LYS A 1006 -14.46 -7.57 -25.79
C LYS A 1006 -13.48 -8.26 -24.85
N MET A 1007 -12.27 -8.48 -25.35
CA MET A 1007 -11.11 -8.84 -24.53
C MET A 1007 -10.64 -7.60 -23.76
N VAL A 1008 -10.28 -7.78 -22.49
CA VAL A 1008 -9.71 -6.72 -21.65
C VAL A 1008 -8.28 -7.10 -21.29
N VAL A 1009 -7.35 -6.18 -21.51
CA VAL A 1009 -5.93 -6.38 -21.25
C VAL A 1009 -5.27 -5.11 -20.73
N SER A 1010 -4.12 -5.20 -20.07
CA SER A 1010 -3.33 -4.01 -19.69
C SER A 1010 -2.14 -3.78 -20.60
N PHE A 1011 -1.48 -4.86 -21.02
CA PHE A 1011 -0.39 -4.82 -22.00
C PHE A 1011 -0.24 -6.13 -22.80
N VAL A 1012 0.45 -6.12 -23.92
CA VAL A 1012 0.65 -7.29 -24.79
C VAL A 1012 2.09 -7.42 -25.26
N TYR A 1013 2.60 -8.64 -25.35
CA TYR A 1013 3.95 -8.90 -25.84
C TYR A 1013 3.97 -10.18 -26.69
N GLY A 1014 4.32 -10.05 -27.96
CA GLY A 1014 4.10 -11.09 -28.95
C GLY A 1014 4.81 -10.83 -30.28
N SER A 1015 4.31 -11.43 -31.36
CA SER A 1015 4.82 -11.20 -32.71
C SER A 1015 4.12 -10.04 -33.40
N LYS A 1016 4.64 -9.64 -34.57
CA LYS A 1016 3.96 -8.72 -35.50
C LYS A 1016 2.53 -9.15 -35.83
N LYS A 1017 2.22 -10.45 -35.87
CA LYS A 1017 0.84 -10.92 -36.14
C LYS A 1017 -0.10 -10.44 -35.04
N LEU A 1018 0.33 -10.52 -33.79
CA LEU A 1018 -0.42 -9.99 -32.66
C LEU A 1018 -0.59 -8.47 -32.78
N TYR A 1019 0.47 -7.73 -33.11
CA TYR A 1019 0.36 -6.27 -33.26
C TYR A 1019 -0.58 -5.87 -34.40
N SER A 1020 -0.51 -6.54 -35.55
CA SER A 1020 -1.45 -6.33 -36.65
C SER A 1020 -2.90 -6.66 -36.26
N PHE A 1021 -3.11 -7.71 -35.45
CA PHE A 1021 -4.44 -8.05 -34.94
C PHE A 1021 -5.03 -6.98 -34.00
N LEU A 1022 -4.18 -6.22 -33.30
CA LEU A 1022 -4.61 -5.18 -32.36
C LEU A 1022 -4.92 -3.85 -33.05
N HIS A 1023 -4.24 -3.56 -34.16
CA HIS A 1023 -4.36 -2.29 -34.88
C HIS A 1023 -5.80 -2.07 -35.37
N ASP A 1024 -6.43 -1.00 -34.89
CA ASP A 1024 -7.81 -0.62 -35.17
C ASP A 1024 -8.84 -1.73 -34.94
N ASN A 1025 -8.56 -2.62 -33.98
CA ASN A 1025 -9.47 -3.69 -33.59
C ASN A 1025 -10.23 -3.39 -32.27
N PRO A 1026 -11.52 -2.97 -32.33
CA PRO A 1026 -12.31 -2.63 -31.14
C PRO A 1026 -12.71 -3.85 -30.29
N PHE A 1027 -12.37 -5.07 -30.73
CA PHE A 1027 -12.52 -6.31 -29.96
C PHE A 1027 -11.60 -6.34 -28.73
N VAL A 1028 -10.55 -5.52 -28.70
CA VAL A 1028 -9.59 -5.46 -27.59
C VAL A 1028 -9.66 -4.09 -26.91
N PHE A 1029 -9.85 -4.10 -25.59
CA PHE A 1029 -9.82 -2.93 -24.74
C PHE A 1029 -8.56 -2.99 -23.85
N PHE A 1030 -7.74 -1.95 -23.92
CA PHE A 1030 -6.60 -1.77 -23.01
C PHE A 1030 -7.03 -0.93 -21.80
N GLY A 1031 -6.77 -1.43 -20.59
CA GLY A 1031 -7.08 -0.75 -19.34
C GLY A 1031 -5.83 -0.49 -18.48
N ASP A 1032 -5.90 0.56 -17.66
CA ASP A 1032 -4.94 0.82 -16.60
C ASP A 1032 -4.78 -0.39 -15.69
N VAL A 1033 -3.54 -0.76 -15.36
CA VAL A 1033 -3.28 -1.98 -14.60
C VAL A 1033 -3.88 -1.94 -13.19
N ALA A 1034 -4.05 -0.75 -12.60
CA ALA A 1034 -4.70 -0.62 -11.31
C ALA A 1034 -6.18 -1.07 -11.35
N TRP A 1035 -6.84 -0.93 -12.51
CA TRP A 1035 -8.22 -1.35 -12.69
C TRP A 1035 -8.32 -2.79 -13.21
N VAL A 1036 -7.51 -3.15 -14.21
CA VAL A 1036 -7.52 -4.50 -14.79
C VAL A 1036 -7.26 -5.56 -13.74
N ASN A 1037 -6.32 -5.30 -12.82
CA ASN A 1037 -5.92 -6.24 -11.79
C ASN A 1037 -6.70 -6.07 -10.47
N ASP A 1038 -7.63 -5.11 -10.33
CA ASP A 1038 -8.34 -4.91 -9.06
C ASP A 1038 -9.18 -6.16 -8.70
N PRO A 1039 -8.90 -6.86 -7.57
CA PRO A 1039 -9.65 -8.05 -7.17
C PRO A 1039 -11.16 -7.80 -7.00
N SER A 1040 -11.57 -6.56 -6.72
CA SER A 1040 -12.98 -6.17 -6.62
C SER A 1040 -13.68 -6.08 -7.97
N ILE A 1041 -12.94 -5.88 -9.05
CA ILE A 1041 -13.41 -6.00 -10.44
C ILE A 1041 -13.31 -7.46 -10.88
N VAL A 1042 -12.16 -8.09 -10.70
CA VAL A 1042 -11.87 -9.47 -11.15
C VAL A 1042 -12.89 -10.47 -10.59
N LYS A 1043 -13.31 -10.32 -9.32
CA LYS A 1043 -14.30 -11.24 -8.70
C LYS A 1043 -15.69 -11.19 -9.33
N THR A 1044 -16.01 -10.16 -10.12
CA THR A 1044 -17.33 -9.99 -10.76
C THR A 1044 -17.42 -10.69 -12.12
N LEU A 1045 -16.29 -11.17 -12.63
CA LEU A 1045 -16.20 -11.85 -13.91
C LEU A 1045 -16.69 -13.29 -13.80
N PRO A 1046 -17.42 -13.79 -14.82
CA PRO A 1046 -18.00 -15.12 -14.76
C PRO A 1046 -16.92 -16.21 -14.80
N LYS A 1047 -17.01 -17.13 -13.84
CA LYS A 1047 -16.15 -18.30 -13.65
C LYS A 1047 -14.67 -17.94 -13.78
N MET A 1048 -14.29 -16.83 -13.14
CA MET A 1048 -12.97 -16.24 -13.30
C MET A 1048 -11.88 -17.26 -13.00
N THR A 1049 -11.10 -17.61 -14.02
CA THR A 1049 -10.08 -18.66 -13.97
C THR A 1049 -8.72 -18.05 -14.22
N ALA A 1050 -7.88 -18.05 -13.19
CA ALA A 1050 -6.56 -17.42 -13.19
C ALA A 1050 -5.47 -18.49 -13.25
N ILE A 1051 -4.76 -18.57 -14.38
CA ILE A 1051 -3.73 -19.57 -14.65
C ILE A 1051 -2.36 -18.93 -14.51
N ASN A 1052 -1.67 -19.25 -13.42
CA ASN A 1052 -0.39 -18.65 -13.07
C ASN A 1052 0.71 -19.71 -12.96
N SER A 1053 1.95 -19.31 -13.22
CA SER A 1053 3.12 -20.20 -13.07
C SER A 1053 3.87 -19.93 -11.77
N ALA A 1054 4.58 -20.94 -11.28
CA ALA A 1054 5.44 -20.85 -10.10
C ALA A 1054 6.82 -21.45 -10.33
N VAL A 1055 7.79 -20.99 -9.53
CA VAL A 1055 9.15 -21.53 -9.48
C VAL A 1055 9.17 -22.79 -8.62
N GLU A 1056 8.67 -22.67 -7.39
CA GLU A 1056 8.61 -23.73 -6.38
C GLU A 1056 7.38 -23.56 -5.47
N VAL A 1057 6.91 -24.68 -4.93
CA VAL A 1057 5.83 -24.74 -3.93
C VAL A 1057 6.28 -25.64 -2.79
N ASP A 1058 6.16 -25.18 -1.55
CA ASP A 1058 6.45 -26.05 -0.40
C ASP A 1058 5.27 -26.96 -0.05
N ILE A 1059 5.52 -28.02 0.73
CA ILE A 1059 4.48 -28.99 1.17
C ILE A 1059 3.33 -28.37 2.01
N THR A 1060 3.42 -27.10 2.42
CA THR A 1060 2.29 -26.39 3.07
C THR A 1060 1.45 -25.59 2.09
N GLY A 1061 1.95 -25.38 0.88
CA GLY A 1061 1.34 -24.61 -0.19
C GLY A 1061 1.85 -23.17 -0.30
N GLN A 1062 3.00 -22.81 0.28
CA GLN A 1062 3.61 -21.49 0.00
C GLN A 1062 4.28 -21.52 -1.37
N VAL A 1063 4.11 -20.45 -2.14
CA VAL A 1063 4.56 -20.38 -3.54
C VAL A 1063 5.54 -19.24 -3.73
N VAL A 1064 6.64 -19.56 -4.38
CA VAL A 1064 7.61 -18.59 -4.89
C VAL A 1064 7.46 -18.53 -6.40
N SER A 1065 7.35 -17.31 -6.93
CA SER A 1065 7.18 -17.08 -8.36
C SER A 1065 8.22 -16.11 -8.92
N ASP A 1066 8.77 -15.22 -8.09
CA ASP A 1066 9.59 -14.09 -8.53
C ASP A 1066 11.08 -14.23 -8.22
N SER A 1067 11.50 -15.31 -7.55
CA SER A 1067 12.87 -15.50 -7.05
C SER A 1067 13.27 -16.97 -6.96
N VAL A 1068 14.58 -17.22 -6.86
CA VAL A 1068 15.19 -18.52 -6.51
C VAL A 1068 16.17 -18.25 -5.38
N GLY A 1069 15.78 -18.60 -4.16
CA GLY A 1069 16.46 -18.08 -2.96
C GLY A 1069 16.44 -16.54 -2.99
N SER A 1070 17.56 -15.90 -2.65
CA SER A 1070 17.69 -14.45 -2.68
C SER A 1070 17.74 -13.83 -4.09
N ARG A 1071 17.84 -14.62 -5.16
CA ARG A 1071 18.02 -14.10 -6.53
C ARG A 1071 16.67 -13.84 -7.20
N PHE A 1072 16.43 -12.59 -7.61
CA PHE A 1072 15.23 -12.17 -8.31
C PHE A 1072 15.20 -12.66 -9.76
N LEU A 1073 14.07 -13.20 -10.20
CA LEU A 1073 13.82 -13.60 -11.58
C LEU A 1073 12.92 -12.61 -12.33
N SER A 1074 11.94 -12.04 -11.62
CA SER A 1074 10.89 -11.15 -12.14
C SER A 1074 10.37 -10.21 -11.04
N GLY A 1075 9.24 -9.54 -11.28
CA GLY A 1075 8.51 -8.83 -10.23
C GLY A 1075 7.52 -9.69 -9.45
N PHE A 1076 6.97 -9.13 -8.37
CA PHE A 1076 5.87 -9.73 -7.61
C PHE A 1076 4.62 -9.94 -8.49
N GLY A 1077 4.35 -8.96 -9.38
CA GLY A 1077 3.36 -9.07 -10.47
C GLY A 1077 1.90 -9.08 -10.01
N GLY A 1078 1.00 -9.39 -10.95
CA GLY A 1078 -0.43 -9.53 -10.71
C GLY A 1078 -0.90 -10.93 -10.28
N GLN A 1079 0.01 -11.85 -9.94
CA GLN A 1079 -0.37 -13.23 -9.57
C GLN A 1079 -1.39 -13.23 -8.42
N VAL A 1080 -1.08 -12.55 -7.31
CA VAL A 1080 -1.98 -12.49 -6.14
C VAL A 1080 -3.26 -11.74 -6.47
N ASP A 1081 -3.21 -10.72 -7.32
CA ASP A 1081 -4.37 -9.93 -7.73
C ASP A 1081 -5.46 -10.84 -8.35
N PHE A 1082 -5.07 -11.64 -9.34
CA PHE A 1082 -5.98 -12.56 -10.04
C PHE A 1082 -6.31 -13.83 -9.26
N ILE A 1083 -5.32 -14.40 -8.54
CA ILE A 1083 -5.57 -15.53 -7.65
C ILE A 1083 -6.61 -15.16 -6.60
N ARG A 1084 -6.49 -13.96 -6.01
CA ARG A 1084 -7.45 -13.47 -5.03
C ARG A 1084 -8.81 -13.20 -5.64
N GLY A 1085 -8.87 -12.46 -6.75
CA GLY A 1085 -10.14 -12.16 -7.43
C GLY A 1085 -10.91 -13.42 -7.85
N SER A 1086 -10.20 -14.45 -8.32
CA SER A 1086 -10.79 -15.75 -8.67
C SER A 1086 -11.24 -16.53 -7.44
N ALA A 1087 -10.46 -16.51 -6.35
CA ALA A 1087 -10.81 -17.22 -5.12
C ALA A 1087 -12.13 -16.73 -4.52
N ILE A 1088 -12.40 -15.43 -4.61
CA ILE A 1088 -13.58 -14.77 -4.03
C ILE A 1088 -14.64 -14.42 -5.09
N SER A 1089 -14.64 -15.11 -6.24
CA SER A 1089 -15.60 -14.83 -7.31
C SER A 1089 -17.05 -14.84 -6.80
N VAL A 1090 -17.85 -13.88 -7.26
CA VAL A 1090 -19.23 -13.68 -6.77
C VAL A 1090 -20.14 -14.86 -7.11
N ASP A 1091 -19.84 -15.58 -8.18
CA ASP A 1091 -20.55 -16.80 -8.59
C ASP A 1091 -20.08 -18.06 -7.86
N GLY A 1092 -19.00 -18.00 -7.08
CA GLY A 1092 -18.39 -19.14 -6.41
C GLY A 1092 -17.72 -20.17 -7.32
N LEU A 1093 -17.64 -19.92 -8.63
CA LEU A 1093 -17.11 -20.85 -9.64
C LEU A 1093 -15.66 -20.56 -10.05
N GLY A 1094 -15.04 -19.51 -9.51
CA GLY A 1094 -13.69 -19.10 -9.87
C GLY A 1094 -12.61 -20.11 -9.50
N LYS A 1095 -11.55 -20.14 -10.31
CA LYS A 1095 -10.46 -21.13 -10.24
C LYS A 1095 -9.09 -20.44 -10.21
N PRO A 1096 -8.51 -20.23 -9.02
CA PRO A 1096 -7.14 -19.75 -8.88
C PRO A 1096 -6.14 -20.91 -8.97
N ILE A 1097 -5.36 -20.93 -10.05
CA ILE A 1097 -4.52 -22.05 -10.44
C ILE A 1097 -3.05 -21.63 -10.41
N ILE A 1098 -2.25 -22.39 -9.68
CA ILE A 1098 -0.78 -22.35 -9.73
C ILE A 1098 -0.30 -23.60 -10.47
N ALA A 1099 0.39 -23.42 -11.58
CA ALA A 1099 0.83 -24.51 -12.44
C ALA A 1099 2.35 -24.52 -12.59
N LEU A 1100 2.95 -25.71 -12.49
CA LEU A 1100 4.39 -25.87 -12.65
C LEU A 1100 4.72 -27.33 -13.00
N PRO A 1101 5.74 -27.59 -13.84
CA PRO A 1101 6.31 -28.92 -13.95
C PRO A 1101 6.70 -29.45 -12.58
N SER A 1102 6.54 -30.75 -12.34
CA SER A 1102 6.90 -31.36 -11.05
C SER A 1102 8.40 -31.29 -10.76
N SER A 1103 9.23 -31.16 -11.80
CA SER A 1103 10.70 -31.09 -11.72
C SER A 1103 11.29 -30.03 -12.65
N THR A 1104 12.47 -29.54 -12.31
CA THR A 1104 13.28 -28.70 -13.21
C THR A 1104 13.90 -29.52 -14.34
N LYS A 1105 14.46 -28.86 -15.35
CA LYS A 1105 15.25 -29.52 -16.42
C LYS A 1105 16.45 -30.32 -15.90
N LYS A 1106 16.92 -30.04 -14.67
CA LYS A 1106 18.01 -30.76 -13.99
C LYS A 1106 17.50 -31.90 -13.10
N GLY A 1107 16.21 -32.23 -13.13
CA GLY A 1107 15.61 -33.31 -12.33
C GLY A 1107 15.39 -32.97 -10.85
N GLN A 1108 15.55 -31.70 -10.46
CA GLN A 1108 15.25 -31.26 -9.08
C GLN A 1108 13.74 -31.07 -8.91
N SER A 1109 13.18 -31.53 -7.79
CA SER A 1109 11.75 -31.33 -7.49
C SER A 1109 11.41 -29.85 -7.38
N LYS A 1110 10.25 -29.45 -7.92
CA LYS A 1110 9.66 -28.12 -7.71
C LYS A 1110 8.61 -28.09 -6.60
N ILE A 1111 8.16 -29.27 -6.16
CA ILE A 1111 7.44 -29.44 -4.89
C ILE A 1111 8.50 -29.80 -3.85
N VAL A 1112 8.71 -28.92 -2.88
CA VAL A 1112 9.86 -28.99 -1.95
C VAL A 1112 9.39 -29.10 -0.50
N PRO A 1113 10.17 -29.72 0.41
CA PRO A 1113 9.82 -29.71 1.83
C PRO A 1113 9.80 -28.30 2.42
N TYR A 1114 10.70 -27.44 1.96
CA TYR A 1114 10.86 -26.05 2.36
C TYR A 1114 11.27 -25.22 1.14
N LEU A 1115 10.74 -24.00 1.04
CA LEU A 1115 11.21 -23.03 0.06
C LEU A 1115 12.69 -22.69 0.29
N ASN A 1116 13.41 -22.30 -0.76
CA ASN A 1116 14.80 -21.90 -0.61
C ASN A 1116 14.93 -20.71 0.35
N GLN A 1117 15.95 -20.72 1.21
CA GLN A 1117 16.16 -19.63 2.17
C GLN A 1117 16.37 -18.29 1.42
N GLY A 1118 15.71 -17.24 1.92
CA GLY A 1118 15.70 -15.92 1.29
C GLY A 1118 14.75 -15.76 0.10
N ALA A 1119 14.01 -16.81 -0.30
CA ALA A 1119 13.01 -16.70 -1.33
C ALA A 1119 11.83 -15.79 -0.94
N GLY A 1120 11.32 -15.05 -1.92
CA GLY A 1120 10.12 -14.24 -1.79
C GLY A 1120 8.85 -15.06 -1.95
N VAL A 1121 8.06 -15.19 -0.89
CA VAL A 1121 6.72 -15.78 -0.99
C VAL A 1121 5.81 -14.78 -1.69
N VAL A 1122 5.43 -15.11 -2.92
CA VAL A 1122 4.49 -14.32 -3.73
C VAL A 1122 3.07 -14.68 -3.32
N THR A 1123 2.72 -15.97 -3.39
CA THR A 1123 1.40 -16.46 -3.00
C THR A 1123 1.52 -17.29 -1.73
N SER A 1124 0.96 -16.77 -0.63
CA SER A 1124 1.02 -17.45 0.67
C SER A 1124 0.13 -18.70 0.69
N ARG A 1125 0.38 -19.61 1.62
CA ARG A 1125 -0.39 -20.87 1.75
C ARG A 1125 -1.89 -20.66 1.98
N ALA A 1126 -2.32 -19.51 2.52
CA ALA A 1126 -3.74 -19.20 2.66
C ALA A 1126 -4.40 -18.80 1.32
N HIS A 1127 -3.63 -18.32 0.34
CA HIS A 1127 -4.13 -17.91 -0.98
C HIS A 1127 -4.20 -19.06 -2.01
N VAL A 1128 -3.42 -20.12 -1.84
CA VAL A 1128 -3.33 -21.20 -2.85
C VAL A 1128 -4.52 -22.15 -2.76
N HIS A 1129 -5.24 -22.31 -3.87
CA HIS A 1129 -6.35 -23.25 -3.98
C HIS A 1129 -5.99 -24.47 -4.83
N TYR A 1130 -5.57 -24.27 -6.08
CA TYR A 1130 -5.23 -25.37 -6.99
C TYR A 1130 -3.76 -25.32 -7.37
N VAL A 1131 -3.08 -26.46 -7.27
CA VAL A 1131 -1.73 -26.66 -7.80
C VAL A 1131 -1.78 -27.75 -8.86
N VAL A 1132 -1.19 -27.51 -10.04
CA VAL A 1132 -1.23 -28.46 -11.17
C VAL A 1132 0.18 -28.79 -11.63
N THR A 1133 0.46 -30.08 -11.75
CA THR A 1133 1.66 -30.63 -12.40
C THR A 1133 1.22 -31.63 -13.48
N GLU A 1134 2.17 -32.17 -14.23
CA GLU A 1134 1.94 -33.21 -15.22
C GLU A 1134 1.42 -34.55 -14.64
N TYR A 1135 1.36 -34.66 -13.30
CA TYR A 1135 0.88 -35.84 -12.57
C TYR A 1135 -0.50 -35.64 -11.95
N GLY A 1136 -1.10 -34.46 -12.06
CA GLY A 1136 -2.48 -34.22 -11.62
C GLY A 1136 -2.69 -32.86 -10.95
N ILE A 1137 -3.84 -32.76 -10.28
CA ILE A 1137 -4.33 -31.54 -9.63
C ILE A 1137 -4.38 -31.78 -8.11
N ALA A 1138 -3.82 -30.85 -7.35
CA ALA A 1138 -3.97 -30.75 -5.91
C ALA A 1138 -4.91 -29.60 -5.58
N GLN A 1139 -5.99 -29.89 -4.85
CA GLN A 1139 -6.86 -28.86 -4.28
C GLN A 1139 -6.47 -28.71 -2.80
N LEU A 1140 -6.22 -27.47 -2.33
CA LEU A 1140 -5.65 -27.18 -1.00
C LEU A 1140 -6.56 -26.30 -0.13
N TRP A 1141 -7.55 -25.62 -0.70
CA TRP A 1141 -8.44 -24.73 0.07
C TRP A 1141 -9.38 -25.53 0.96
N GLY A 1142 -9.50 -25.14 2.23
CA GLY A 1142 -10.26 -25.87 3.24
C GLY A 1142 -9.55 -27.10 3.82
N LYS A 1143 -8.37 -27.47 3.33
CA LYS A 1143 -7.60 -28.62 3.82
C LYS A 1143 -6.60 -28.24 4.91
N ASN A 1144 -6.42 -29.14 5.87
CA ASN A 1144 -5.40 -29.02 6.90
C ASN A 1144 -3.98 -29.34 6.37
N MET A 1145 -2.94 -29.12 7.17
CA MET A 1145 -1.55 -29.30 6.72
C MET A 1145 -1.20 -30.73 6.26
N ARG A 1146 -1.78 -31.77 6.89
CA ARG A 1146 -1.56 -33.17 6.47
C ARG A 1146 -2.17 -33.44 5.10
N GLN A 1147 -3.40 -32.98 4.92
CA GLN A 1147 -4.15 -33.11 3.67
C GLN A 1147 -3.47 -32.34 2.54
N ARG A 1148 -2.97 -31.14 2.81
CA ARG A 1148 -2.21 -30.35 1.82
C ARG A 1148 -0.91 -31.03 1.42
N ALA A 1149 -0.13 -31.52 2.40
CA ALA A 1149 1.08 -32.25 2.12
C ALA A 1149 0.79 -33.49 1.27
N TYR A 1150 -0.26 -34.25 1.61
CA TYR A 1150 -0.68 -35.44 0.85
C TYR A 1150 -1.01 -35.08 -0.61
N GLU A 1151 -1.83 -34.06 -0.82
CA GLU A 1151 -2.24 -33.60 -2.16
C GLU A 1151 -1.04 -33.16 -3.01
N LEU A 1152 -0.12 -32.38 -2.42
CA LEU A 1152 1.08 -31.91 -3.12
C LEU A 1152 2.05 -33.05 -3.44
N ILE A 1153 2.25 -33.99 -2.50
CA ILE A 1153 3.09 -35.17 -2.71
C ILE A 1153 2.52 -36.05 -3.82
N ARG A 1154 1.19 -36.25 -3.86
CA ARG A 1154 0.52 -37.05 -4.90
C ARG A 1154 0.82 -36.54 -6.31
N ILE A 1155 0.92 -35.24 -6.49
CA ILE A 1155 1.20 -34.62 -7.79
C ILE A 1155 2.70 -34.33 -8.00
N ALA A 1156 3.57 -34.62 -7.03
CA ALA A 1156 5.02 -34.53 -7.22
C ALA A 1156 5.52 -35.63 -8.17
N HIS A 1157 6.72 -35.43 -8.71
CA HIS A 1157 7.39 -36.44 -9.52
C HIS A 1157 7.48 -37.75 -8.73
N PRO A 1158 7.11 -38.92 -9.31
CA PRO A 1158 7.09 -40.19 -8.60
C PRO A 1158 8.38 -40.52 -7.83
N SER A 1159 9.54 -40.19 -8.41
CA SER A 1159 10.84 -40.44 -7.78
C SER A 1159 11.14 -39.57 -6.54
N GLN A 1160 10.34 -38.53 -6.27
CA GLN A 1160 10.54 -37.60 -5.15
C GLN A 1160 9.53 -37.81 -4.02
N ARG A 1161 8.47 -38.59 -4.24
CA ARG A 1161 7.34 -38.72 -3.29
C ARG A 1161 7.78 -39.26 -1.94
N GLU A 1162 8.56 -40.33 -1.92
CA GLU A 1162 9.06 -40.93 -0.67
C GLU A 1162 9.91 -39.93 0.15
N ASN A 1163 10.77 -39.16 -0.52
CA ASN A 1163 11.58 -38.13 0.14
C ASN A 1163 10.71 -37.01 0.71
N LEU A 1164 9.68 -36.59 -0.03
CA LEU A 1164 8.73 -35.58 0.43
C LEU A 1164 7.85 -36.09 1.57
N GLU A 1165 7.45 -37.38 1.56
CA GLU A 1165 6.72 -38.01 2.67
C GLU A 1165 7.53 -38.04 3.95
N LYS A 1166 8.81 -38.45 3.86
CA LYS A 1166 9.74 -38.43 5.01
C LYS A 1166 9.91 -37.02 5.55
N ALA A 1167 10.16 -36.05 4.66
CA ALA A 1167 10.34 -34.66 5.08
C ALA A 1167 9.04 -34.04 5.63
N ALA A 1168 7.88 -34.42 5.10
CA ALA A 1168 6.59 -33.99 5.64
C ALA A 1168 6.32 -34.59 7.02
N PHE A 1169 6.64 -35.87 7.23
CA PHE A 1169 6.59 -36.50 8.55
C PHE A 1169 7.55 -35.82 9.54
N GLU A 1170 8.76 -35.48 9.13
CA GLU A 1170 9.71 -34.75 9.96
C GLU A 1170 9.21 -33.34 10.33
N ARG A 1171 8.56 -32.65 9.37
CA ARG A 1171 8.04 -31.29 9.55
C ARG A 1171 6.76 -31.25 10.39
N LEU A 1172 5.82 -32.16 10.12
CA LEU A 1172 4.48 -32.17 10.73
C LEU A 1172 4.37 -33.12 11.94
N LYS A 1173 5.36 -33.99 12.16
CA LYS A 1173 5.37 -35.05 13.18
C LYS A 1173 4.23 -36.07 13.05
N VAL A 1174 3.61 -36.12 11.88
CA VAL A 1174 2.53 -37.04 11.52
C VAL A 1174 2.55 -37.26 10.00
N MET A 1175 2.14 -38.44 9.56
CA MET A 1175 2.12 -38.76 8.14
C MET A 1175 1.12 -37.87 7.39
N PRO A 1176 1.47 -37.37 6.18
CA PRO A 1176 0.50 -36.81 5.25
C PRO A 1176 -0.63 -37.82 5.02
N SER A 1177 -1.87 -37.34 4.98
CA SER A 1177 -3.03 -38.21 4.80
C SER A 1177 -4.18 -37.43 4.18
N LEU A 1178 -5.08 -38.16 3.52
CA LEU A 1178 -6.27 -37.61 2.87
C LEU A 1178 -7.43 -37.33 3.86
N ASP A 1179 -7.44 -38.01 5.01
CA ASP A 1179 -8.51 -37.93 6.02
C ASP A 1179 -8.50 -36.64 6.85
#